data_AF-A0A7V9JSS3-F1
#
_entry.id   AF-A0A7V9JSS3-F1
#
_cell.length_a   1.000
_cell.length_b   1.000
_cell.length_c   1.000
_cell.angle_alpha   90.00
_cell.angle_beta   90.00
_cell.angle_gamma   90.00
#
_symmetry.space_group_name_H-M   'P 1'
#
loop_
_entity.id
_entity.type
_entity.pdbx_description
1 polymer ?
#
loop_
_entity_poly.entity_id
_entity_poly.type
_entity_poly.pdbx_seq_one_letter_code
_entity_poly.pdbx_strand_id
1 'polypeptide(L)'
;MLLALISAAPAADPWEQLSAAVAKAPAESEKDLEALVLDNPGFLAAHYDLGTLQIERDPAKAATHLEQASAAPNRQLAADASHNLAIARWKQGRLDDALIAAVRAAELNPEFAAFRDQVRKGVLVAKDLARIKAEEDAKKLKLPAATLPVASVGIPYEARITARGGAGSYAYTIAGATRLPKGIIFETDGRLHGTAQEAGAHQLTIEVKDAAGATAIGTVTLPILPPPEILSERLPEAIAEQPYRAKVRSSGLSQPRWESQGLPAGLAISTAPDGTGVISGTTDQLGNHRVDVRAVDGQRSAQRVLELLVSDSFAPDATELPQATAWAAYEHRVGVRGPAQEYHWKLVGPGGGLAIADDGTITGAPDKAGDLSIAVELSAADGRARSAEFTLPVNPPPVIEEGETITAVQGQPFERRLAATGGTRPFAWRQVEGTLPKGFRLDPDGALRGATAETGDFTVTVALSDHWQAGTQQALKLAVSPSENPPPEQTGSDDKDQAKDQAKDQQKDQQDQQQDQASKDPGDQGGKEPGKDQGDAGAQDDAAGGKDQKQDPAEPRPGDKGPEKADAKVGTDAKQPPDGTDPKRSATSKPGNDGSGDTGDQTLRQMQALDQAAGDRWLDQLPKEDRGALRGQLLRGAAPPRKQVKPW
;
A
#
# COMPACT_ATOMS: atom_id res chain seq x y z
N MET A 1 43.30 71.90 -29.62
CA MET A 1 43.36 71.41 -28.23
C MET A 1 42.97 72.57 -27.33
N LEU A 2 41.87 72.56 -26.59
CA LEU A 2 41.41 71.63 -25.52
C LEU A 2 41.72 72.18 -24.12
N LEU A 3 40.92 73.16 -23.71
CA LEU A 3 40.59 73.46 -22.31
C LEU A 3 39.37 74.40 -22.28
N ALA A 4 38.22 73.87 -22.70
CA ALA A 4 36.96 74.59 -22.63
C ALA A 4 36.44 74.58 -21.19
N LEU A 5 36.92 75.55 -20.39
CA LEU A 5 36.36 75.86 -19.08
C LEU A 5 34.94 76.41 -19.28
N ILE A 6 33.95 75.52 -19.31
CA ILE A 6 32.56 75.89 -19.08
C ILE A 6 32.48 76.35 -17.63
N SER A 7 32.49 77.67 -17.44
CA SER A 7 32.10 78.27 -16.18
C SER A 7 30.65 77.90 -15.92
N ALA A 8 30.41 76.91 -15.05
CA ALA A 8 29.09 76.73 -14.47
C ALA A 8 28.73 78.05 -13.79
N ALA A 9 27.61 78.66 -14.21
CA ALA A 9 27.02 79.74 -13.43
C ALA A 9 26.71 79.20 -12.03
N PRO A 10 26.78 80.04 -10.97
CA PRO A 10 26.25 79.63 -9.68
C PRO A 10 24.80 79.19 -9.87
N ALA A 11 24.44 78.01 -9.34
CA ALA A 11 23.06 77.56 -9.37
C ALA A 11 22.19 78.63 -8.67
N ALA A 12 21.14 79.10 -9.34
CA ALA A 12 20.25 80.11 -8.80
C ALA A 12 19.66 79.64 -7.47
N ASP A 13 19.45 80.56 -6.52
CA ASP A 13 18.96 80.21 -5.18
C ASP A 13 17.63 79.42 -5.31
N PRO A 14 17.49 78.24 -4.70
CA PRO A 14 16.22 77.50 -4.69
C PRO A 14 15.01 78.34 -4.26
N TRP A 15 15.20 79.39 -3.44
CA TRP A 15 14.14 80.35 -3.11
C TRP A 15 13.79 81.32 -4.24
N GLU A 16 14.77 81.79 -5.01
CA GLU A 16 14.50 82.57 -6.23
C GLU A 16 13.76 81.69 -7.26
N GLN A 17 14.23 80.46 -7.47
CA GLN A 17 13.58 79.49 -8.35
C GLN A 17 12.13 79.20 -7.91
N LEU A 18 11.89 79.00 -6.61
CA LEU A 18 10.55 78.81 -6.05
C LEU A 18 9.64 80.00 -6.34
N SER A 19 10.11 81.22 -6.06
CA SER A 19 9.34 82.45 -6.28
C SER A 19 8.99 82.65 -7.76
N ALA A 20 9.90 82.28 -8.68
CA ALA A 20 9.69 82.35 -10.11
C ALA A 20 8.72 81.26 -10.63
N ALA A 21 8.68 80.08 -10.00
CA ALA A 21 7.75 79.01 -10.35
C ALA A 21 6.32 79.31 -9.86
N VAL A 22 6.17 79.72 -8.59
CA VAL A 22 4.86 79.99 -7.96
C VAL A 22 4.16 81.23 -8.56
N ALA A 23 4.91 82.14 -9.21
CA ALA A 23 4.35 83.30 -9.91
C ALA A 23 3.71 83.01 -11.29
N LYS A 24 3.74 81.75 -11.78
CA LYS A 24 3.25 81.37 -13.12
C LYS A 24 1.82 80.82 -13.11
N ALA A 25 1.32 80.44 -14.29
CA ALA A 25 0.06 79.72 -14.41
C ALA A 25 0.22 78.27 -13.86
N PRO A 26 -0.79 77.66 -13.22
CA PRO A 26 -0.61 76.41 -12.46
C PRO A 26 0.05 75.24 -13.22
N ALA A 27 -0.20 75.08 -14.52
CA ALA A 27 0.43 74.01 -15.33
C ALA A 27 1.93 74.27 -15.63
N GLU A 28 2.36 75.52 -15.63
CA GLU A 28 3.77 75.90 -15.75
C GLU A 28 4.46 75.85 -14.38
N SER A 29 3.79 76.38 -13.34
CA SER A 29 4.24 76.27 -11.95
C SER A 29 4.49 74.84 -11.53
N GLU A 30 3.58 73.91 -11.85
CA GLU A 30 3.75 72.49 -11.51
C GLU A 30 5.01 71.90 -12.15
N LYS A 31 5.22 72.15 -13.44
CA LYS A 31 6.38 71.62 -14.18
C LYS A 31 7.70 72.16 -13.62
N ASP A 32 7.74 73.45 -13.29
CA ASP A 32 8.93 74.09 -12.74
C ASP A 32 9.18 73.65 -11.29
N LEU A 33 8.13 73.38 -10.52
CA LEU A 33 8.20 72.79 -9.18
C LEU A 33 8.63 71.30 -9.22
N GLU A 34 8.17 70.51 -10.19
CA GLU A 34 8.64 69.13 -10.42
C GLU A 34 10.15 69.12 -10.74
N ALA A 35 10.63 70.06 -11.55
CA ALA A 35 12.06 70.23 -11.83
C ALA A 35 12.85 70.67 -10.59
N LEU A 36 12.37 71.68 -9.86
CA LEU A 36 13.01 72.18 -8.64
C LEU A 36 13.11 71.11 -7.54
N VAL A 37 12.08 70.26 -7.40
CA VAL A 37 12.08 69.08 -6.51
C VAL A 37 13.04 68.00 -6.97
N LEU A 38 13.18 67.77 -8.29
CA LEU A 38 14.11 66.79 -8.84
C LEU A 38 15.57 67.20 -8.60
N ASP A 39 15.90 68.47 -8.84
CA ASP A 39 17.24 69.02 -8.65
C ASP A 39 17.57 69.23 -7.16
N ASN A 40 16.57 69.48 -6.30
CA ASN A 40 16.75 69.72 -4.87
C ASN A 40 15.78 68.88 -3.99
N PRO A 41 15.94 67.53 -3.89
CA PRO A 41 14.99 66.67 -3.16
C PRO A 41 14.89 66.88 -1.63
N GLY A 42 15.70 67.76 -1.06
CA GLY A 42 15.60 68.20 0.33
C GLY A 42 14.85 69.52 0.53
N PHE A 43 14.41 70.17 -0.56
CA PHE A 43 13.83 71.52 -0.52
C PHE A 43 12.32 71.49 -0.27
N LEU A 44 11.96 71.24 0.99
CA LEU A 44 10.60 70.91 1.44
C LEU A 44 9.53 71.98 1.12
N ALA A 45 9.91 73.23 0.83
CA ALA A 45 8.97 74.26 0.36
C ALA A 45 8.42 73.93 -1.04
N ALA A 46 9.27 73.53 -1.99
CA ALA A 46 8.81 73.12 -3.32
C ALA A 46 7.94 71.85 -3.26
N HIS A 47 8.23 70.91 -2.33
CA HIS A 47 7.35 69.76 -2.08
C HIS A 47 5.97 70.17 -1.53
N TYR A 48 5.91 71.21 -0.68
CA TYR A 48 4.63 71.74 -0.19
C TYR A 48 3.82 72.36 -1.34
N ASP A 49 4.41 73.26 -2.13
CA ASP A 49 3.69 73.97 -3.20
C ASP A 49 3.27 73.01 -4.32
N LEU A 50 4.17 72.11 -4.76
CA LEU A 50 3.88 71.06 -5.75
C LEU A 50 2.76 70.14 -5.26
N GLY A 51 2.90 69.65 -4.04
CA GLY A 51 1.93 68.76 -3.43
C GLY A 51 0.56 69.41 -3.25
N THR A 52 0.53 70.71 -2.92
CA THR A 52 -0.70 71.50 -2.79
C THR A 52 -1.40 71.70 -4.13
N LEU A 53 -0.65 72.00 -5.19
CA LEU A 53 -1.16 72.14 -6.56
C LEU A 53 -1.77 70.82 -7.07
N GLN A 54 -1.19 69.69 -6.70
CA GLN A 54 -1.61 68.35 -7.16
C GLN A 54 -2.85 67.78 -6.45
N ILE A 55 -3.30 68.30 -5.29
CA ILE A 55 -4.34 67.69 -4.43
C ILE A 55 -5.62 67.30 -5.21
N GLU A 56 -6.07 68.14 -6.14
CA GLU A 56 -7.31 67.90 -6.90
C GLU A 56 -7.13 67.01 -8.14
N ARG A 57 -5.92 66.97 -8.73
CA ARG A 57 -5.67 66.26 -10.01
C ARG A 57 -5.03 64.90 -9.81
N ASP A 58 -4.09 64.80 -8.89
CA ASP A 58 -3.38 63.59 -8.52
C ASP A 58 -3.16 63.57 -6.99
N PRO A 59 -4.21 63.26 -6.19
CA PRO A 59 -4.08 63.20 -4.75
C PRO A 59 -3.07 62.16 -4.28
N ALA A 60 -2.68 61.19 -5.12
CA ALA A 60 -1.67 60.18 -4.78
C ALA A 60 -0.26 60.77 -4.79
N LYS A 61 0.15 61.47 -5.86
CA LYS A 61 1.41 62.23 -5.89
C LYS A 61 1.41 63.34 -4.84
N ALA A 62 0.32 64.10 -4.75
CA ALA A 62 0.16 65.19 -3.79
C ALA A 62 0.54 64.75 -2.37
N ALA A 63 -0.01 63.62 -1.91
CA ALA A 63 0.29 63.10 -0.58
C ALA A 63 1.76 62.68 -0.40
N THR A 64 2.46 62.22 -1.44
CA THR A 64 3.90 61.89 -1.34
C THR A 64 4.73 63.16 -1.07
N HIS A 65 4.51 64.22 -1.85
CA HIS A 65 5.21 65.49 -1.65
C HIS A 65 4.81 66.16 -0.33
N LEU A 66 3.53 66.14 0.03
CA LEU A 66 3.03 66.71 1.29
C LEU A 66 3.49 65.92 2.52
N GLU A 67 3.71 64.60 2.43
CA GLU A 67 4.28 63.80 3.51
C GLU A 67 5.75 64.15 3.75
N GLN A 68 6.53 64.38 2.69
CA GLN A 68 7.89 64.92 2.80
C GLN A 68 7.88 66.34 3.41
N ALA A 69 7.03 67.23 2.92
CA ALA A 69 6.91 68.59 3.45
C ALA A 69 6.43 68.64 4.92
N SER A 70 5.60 67.68 5.36
CA SER A 70 5.15 67.58 6.76
C SER A 70 6.30 67.39 7.76
N ALA A 71 7.47 66.91 7.30
CA ALA A 71 8.67 66.71 8.10
C ALA A 71 9.54 67.98 8.25
N ALA A 72 9.08 69.14 7.77
CA ALA A 72 9.84 70.38 7.84
C ALA A 72 10.18 70.81 9.28
N PRO A 73 11.41 71.29 9.55
CA PRO A 73 11.76 71.90 10.83
C PRO A 73 10.97 73.19 11.13
N ASN A 74 10.48 73.86 10.09
CA ASN A 74 9.56 74.99 10.24
C ASN A 74 8.16 74.48 10.63
N ARG A 75 7.76 74.76 11.88
CA ARG A 75 6.47 74.37 12.46
C ARG A 75 5.25 74.84 11.65
N GLN A 76 5.33 76.00 11.01
CA GLN A 76 4.26 76.55 10.16
C GLN A 76 4.08 75.66 8.91
N LEU A 77 5.14 75.54 8.10
CA LEU A 77 5.17 74.71 6.89
C LEU A 77 4.78 73.24 7.18
N ALA A 78 5.24 72.69 8.30
CA ALA A 78 4.89 71.33 8.72
C ALA A 78 3.40 71.19 9.11
N ALA A 79 2.77 72.22 9.69
CA ALA A 79 1.34 72.24 9.99
C ALA A 79 0.51 72.32 8.70
N ASP A 80 0.86 73.26 7.82
CA ASP A 80 0.16 73.54 6.57
C ASP A 80 0.28 72.34 5.60
N ALA A 81 1.46 71.73 5.51
CA ALA A 81 1.68 70.49 4.78
C ALA A 81 0.91 69.30 5.38
N SER A 82 0.79 69.22 6.72
CA SER A 82 -0.02 68.18 7.37
C SER A 82 -1.53 68.36 7.13
N HIS A 83 -2.01 69.61 7.07
CA HIS A 83 -3.39 69.93 6.71
C HIS A 83 -3.70 69.49 5.26
N ASN A 84 -2.84 69.88 4.32
CA ASN A 84 -2.98 69.50 2.91
C ASN A 84 -2.82 67.98 2.70
N LEU A 85 -1.90 67.32 3.43
CA LEU A 85 -1.73 65.86 3.42
C LEU A 85 -3.02 65.15 3.86
N ALA A 86 -3.72 65.69 4.86
CA ALA A 86 -5.01 65.14 5.29
C ALA A 86 -6.07 65.22 4.18
N ILE A 87 -6.14 66.32 3.43
CA ILE A 87 -7.06 66.47 2.29
C ILE A 87 -6.69 65.46 1.18
N ALA A 88 -5.40 65.30 0.87
CA ALA A 88 -4.94 64.35 -0.14
C ALA A 88 -5.21 62.88 0.26
N ARG A 89 -4.93 62.49 1.51
CA ARG A 89 -5.25 61.15 2.05
C ARG A 89 -6.77 60.92 2.13
N TRP A 90 -7.56 61.94 2.44
CA TRP A 90 -9.02 61.87 2.42
C TRP A 90 -9.55 61.56 1.01
N LYS A 91 -9.07 62.26 -0.02
CA LYS A 91 -9.44 62.01 -1.43
C LYS A 91 -9.03 60.62 -1.93
N GLN A 92 -7.98 60.02 -1.36
CA GLN A 92 -7.60 58.62 -1.63
C GLN A 92 -8.51 57.57 -0.94
N GLY A 93 -9.46 57.99 -0.10
CA GLY A 93 -10.20 57.07 0.78
C GLY A 93 -9.37 56.51 1.94
N ARG A 94 -8.14 57.02 2.17
CA ARG A 94 -7.25 56.66 3.28
C ARG A 94 -7.63 57.44 4.54
N LEU A 95 -8.83 57.14 5.03
CA LEU A 95 -9.53 57.92 6.06
C LEU A 95 -8.78 58.00 7.40
N ASP A 96 -8.18 56.91 7.87
CA ASP A 96 -7.42 56.93 9.12
C ASP A 96 -6.09 57.71 8.99
N ASP A 97 -5.40 57.60 7.85
CA ASP A 97 -4.20 58.41 7.56
C ASP A 97 -4.56 59.90 7.45
N ALA A 98 -5.72 60.23 6.87
CA ALA A 98 -6.22 61.59 6.80
C ALA A 98 -6.47 62.18 8.21
N LEU A 99 -7.04 61.38 9.13
CA LEU A 99 -7.21 61.79 10.51
C LEU A 99 -5.87 61.97 11.24
N ILE A 100 -4.90 61.08 11.03
CA ILE A 100 -3.55 61.20 11.61
C ILE A 100 -2.87 62.51 11.14
N ALA A 101 -2.93 62.81 9.84
CA ALA A 101 -2.39 64.05 9.29
C ALA A 101 -3.12 65.29 9.83
N ALA A 102 -4.45 65.24 9.96
CA ALA A 102 -5.24 66.35 10.51
C ALA A 102 -5.01 66.57 12.02
N VAL A 103 -4.74 65.51 12.79
CA VAL A 103 -4.31 65.60 14.19
C VAL A 103 -2.94 66.28 14.27
N ARG A 104 -1.96 65.83 13.48
CA ARG A 104 -0.61 66.44 13.41
C ARG A 104 -0.68 67.92 13.02
N ALA A 105 -1.55 68.29 12.06
CA ALA A 105 -1.78 69.69 11.69
C ALA A 105 -2.24 70.53 12.90
N ALA A 106 -3.23 70.03 13.66
CA ALA A 106 -3.76 70.71 14.84
C ALA A 106 -2.80 70.73 16.06
N GLU A 107 -1.89 69.76 16.17
CA GLU A 107 -0.81 69.76 17.16
C GLU A 107 0.28 70.80 16.82
N LEU A 108 0.56 71.01 15.53
CA LEU A 108 1.55 71.97 15.06
C LEU A 108 0.99 73.41 15.02
N ASN A 109 -0.21 73.64 14.45
CA ASN A 109 -0.95 74.89 14.54
C ASN A 109 -2.39 74.65 15.08
N PRO A 110 -2.74 75.17 16.28
CA PRO A 110 -4.07 75.02 16.87
C PRO A 110 -5.26 75.51 16.01
N GLU A 111 -5.04 76.40 15.04
CA GLU A 111 -6.09 76.88 14.13
C GLU A 111 -6.73 75.72 13.34
N PHE A 112 -5.96 74.68 13.01
CA PHE A 112 -6.45 73.48 12.33
C PHE A 112 -7.28 72.54 13.24
N ALA A 113 -7.51 72.87 14.51
CA ALA A 113 -8.36 72.06 15.40
C ALA A 113 -9.80 71.90 14.87
N ALA A 114 -10.37 72.95 14.25
CA ALA A 114 -11.70 72.88 13.62
C ALA A 114 -11.70 71.91 12.42
N PHE A 115 -10.66 71.94 11.59
CA PHE A 115 -10.48 71.02 10.47
C PHE A 115 -10.27 69.58 10.94
N ARG A 116 -9.43 69.35 11.95
CA ARG A 116 -9.26 68.03 12.60
C ARG A 116 -10.60 67.46 13.02
N ASP A 117 -11.46 68.27 13.64
CA ASP A 117 -12.75 67.81 14.14
C ASP A 117 -13.80 67.63 13.03
N GLN A 118 -13.68 68.34 11.90
CA GLN A 118 -14.42 68.03 10.67
C GLN A 118 -13.97 66.68 10.07
N VAL A 119 -12.66 66.47 9.87
CA VAL A 119 -12.11 65.20 9.36
C VAL A 119 -12.52 64.05 10.28
N ARG A 120 -12.38 64.20 11.60
CA ARG A 120 -12.78 63.17 12.59
C ARG A 120 -14.26 62.80 12.50
N LYS A 121 -15.16 63.78 12.36
CA LYS A 121 -16.60 63.52 12.12
C LYS A 121 -16.82 62.79 10.79
N GLY A 122 -16.14 63.21 9.73
CA GLY A 122 -16.19 62.56 8.42
C GLY A 122 -15.74 61.10 8.45
N VAL A 123 -14.62 60.78 9.11
CA VAL A 123 -14.11 59.40 9.25
C VAL A 123 -15.11 58.53 10.02
N LEU A 124 -15.74 59.06 11.07
CA LEU A 124 -16.76 58.34 11.83
C LEU A 124 -17.98 58.02 10.95
N VAL A 125 -18.56 59.04 10.28
CA VAL A 125 -19.71 58.87 9.38
C VAL A 125 -19.40 57.88 8.25
N ALA A 126 -18.22 57.95 7.65
CA ALA A 126 -17.81 57.01 6.60
C ALA A 126 -17.65 55.57 7.12
N LYS A 127 -17.16 55.38 8.36
CA LYS A 127 -17.08 54.06 9.00
C LYS A 127 -18.46 53.50 9.37
N ASP A 128 -19.39 54.34 9.84
CA ASP A 128 -20.77 53.93 10.08
C ASP A 128 -21.54 53.63 8.80
N LEU A 129 -21.36 54.39 7.71
CA LEU A 129 -21.91 54.06 6.39
C LEU A 129 -21.37 52.74 5.85
N ALA A 130 -20.06 52.48 6.01
CA ALA A 130 -19.46 51.20 5.65
C ALA A 130 -20.01 50.04 6.50
N ARG A 131 -20.22 50.26 7.80
CA ARG A 131 -20.84 49.29 8.73
C ARG A 131 -22.29 48.99 8.33
N ILE A 132 -23.12 50.02 8.13
CA ILE A 132 -24.53 49.88 7.70
C ILE A 132 -24.61 49.09 6.40
N LYS A 133 -23.78 49.44 5.40
CA LYS A 133 -23.71 48.70 4.14
C LYS A 133 -23.29 47.24 4.32
N ALA A 134 -22.33 46.96 5.21
CA ALA A 134 -21.92 45.58 5.53
C ALA A 134 -23.03 44.80 6.25
N GLU A 135 -23.80 45.44 7.15
CA GLU A 135 -24.97 44.86 7.80
C GLU A 135 -26.10 44.57 6.80
N GLU A 136 -26.33 45.44 5.81
CA GLU A 136 -27.26 45.21 4.70
C GLU A 136 -26.78 44.08 3.77
N ASP A 137 -25.50 44.07 3.40
CA ASP A 137 -24.91 43.00 2.59
C ASP A 137 -24.84 41.65 3.34
N ALA A 138 -24.85 41.64 4.68
CA ALA A 138 -25.00 40.45 5.50
C ALA A 138 -26.46 39.95 5.60
N LYS A 139 -27.44 40.87 5.53
CA LYS A 139 -28.88 40.54 5.50
C LYS A 139 -29.34 39.95 4.16
N LYS A 140 -28.60 40.15 3.05
CA LYS A 140 -28.93 39.56 1.74
C LYS A 140 -28.72 38.04 1.76
N LEU A 141 -29.76 37.29 1.35
CA LEU A 141 -29.72 35.83 1.23
C LEU A 141 -28.61 35.40 0.26
N LYS A 142 -27.78 34.44 0.69
CA LYS A 142 -26.61 33.93 -0.03
C LYS A 142 -26.47 32.43 0.21
N LEU A 143 -26.24 31.68 -0.86
CA LEU A 143 -25.81 30.29 -0.79
C LEU A 143 -24.37 30.19 -1.30
N PRO A 144 -23.36 30.14 -0.41
CA PRO A 144 -21.97 30.09 -0.83
C PRO A 144 -21.65 28.74 -1.51
N ALA A 145 -20.72 28.76 -2.47
CA ALA A 145 -20.20 27.53 -3.03
C ALA A 145 -19.45 26.73 -1.94
N ALA A 146 -19.67 25.41 -1.90
CA ALA A 146 -19.17 24.54 -0.84
C ALA A 146 -18.89 23.12 -1.35
N THR A 147 -18.01 22.40 -0.65
CA THR A 147 -17.81 20.95 -0.81
C THR A 147 -18.39 20.26 0.42
N LEU A 148 -19.26 19.28 0.21
CA LEU A 148 -19.86 18.50 1.29
C LEU A 148 -18.88 17.42 1.83
N PRO A 149 -19.15 16.86 3.02
CA PRO A 149 -18.45 15.66 3.49
C PRO A 149 -18.46 14.56 2.43
N VAL A 150 -17.37 13.79 2.35
CA VAL A 150 -17.19 12.76 1.33
C VAL A 150 -18.16 11.60 1.56
N ALA A 151 -18.97 11.26 0.55
CA ALA A 151 -19.82 10.08 0.57
C ALA A 151 -19.09 8.85 0.01
N SER A 152 -19.71 7.68 0.12
CA SER A 152 -19.17 6.41 -0.38
C SER A 152 -20.28 5.56 -0.97
N VAL A 153 -20.01 4.91 -2.10
CA VAL A 153 -20.94 3.94 -2.69
C VAL A 153 -21.24 2.83 -1.66
N GLY A 154 -22.52 2.52 -1.48
CA GLY A 154 -23.00 1.47 -0.57
C GLY A 154 -23.07 1.85 0.91
N ILE A 155 -22.58 3.02 1.33
CA ILE A 155 -22.61 3.46 2.74
C ILE A 155 -23.69 4.54 2.93
N PRO A 156 -24.49 4.48 4.01
CA PRO A 156 -25.44 5.53 4.36
C PRO A 156 -24.74 6.89 4.55
N TYR A 157 -25.35 7.92 4.00
CA TYR A 157 -24.86 9.30 3.98
C TYR A 157 -25.92 10.25 4.51
N GLU A 158 -25.48 11.27 5.24
CA GLU A 158 -26.29 12.43 5.60
C GLU A 158 -25.42 13.68 5.70
N ALA A 159 -25.87 14.77 5.08
CA ALA A 159 -25.29 16.10 5.19
C ALA A 159 -26.39 17.17 5.09
N ARG A 160 -26.06 18.42 5.43
CA ARG A 160 -27.00 19.55 5.36
C ARG A 160 -26.39 20.77 4.69
N ILE A 161 -27.09 21.31 3.71
CA ILE A 161 -26.76 22.55 3.01
C ILE A 161 -27.25 23.74 3.88
N THR A 162 -26.47 24.82 3.94
CA THR A 162 -26.77 25.99 4.78
C THR A 162 -26.57 27.31 4.03
N ALA A 163 -27.65 28.08 3.93
CA ALA A 163 -27.63 29.47 3.46
C ALA A 163 -27.24 30.45 4.59
N ARG A 164 -26.96 31.70 4.21
CA ARG A 164 -26.69 32.83 5.11
C ARG A 164 -27.46 34.07 4.67
N GLY A 165 -27.85 34.93 5.62
CA GLY A 165 -28.72 36.07 5.32
C GLY A 165 -30.15 35.64 4.96
N GLY A 166 -30.99 36.59 4.54
CA GLY A 166 -32.42 36.37 4.35
C GLY A 166 -33.20 36.44 5.67
N ALA A 167 -34.49 36.10 5.62
CA ALA A 167 -35.42 36.17 6.74
C ALA A 167 -36.29 34.92 6.91
N GLY A 168 -36.41 34.44 8.14
CA GLY A 168 -37.26 33.31 8.52
C GLY A 168 -36.65 31.94 8.20
N SER A 169 -37.49 30.98 7.84
CA SER A 169 -37.06 29.65 7.39
C SER A 169 -36.56 29.67 5.94
N TYR A 170 -35.71 28.70 5.59
CA TYR A 170 -35.25 28.47 4.23
C TYR A 170 -35.94 27.24 3.63
N ALA A 171 -36.36 27.34 2.38
CA ALA A 171 -36.77 26.22 1.53
C ALA A 171 -35.74 26.07 0.40
N TYR A 172 -35.24 24.86 0.19
CA TYR A 172 -34.23 24.55 -0.83
C TYR A 172 -34.81 23.70 -1.96
N THR A 173 -34.33 23.89 -3.17
CA THR A 173 -34.68 23.10 -4.37
C THR A 173 -33.44 22.80 -5.22
N ILE A 174 -33.49 21.70 -5.97
CA ILE A 174 -32.50 21.44 -7.03
C ILE A 174 -32.80 22.38 -8.21
N ALA A 175 -31.80 23.12 -8.68
CA ALA A 175 -31.95 24.12 -9.72
C ALA A 175 -31.41 23.64 -11.09
N GLY A 176 -32.09 24.06 -12.16
CA GLY A 176 -31.71 23.75 -13.54
C GLY A 176 -31.80 22.26 -13.87
N ALA A 177 -30.99 21.81 -14.84
CA ALA A 177 -30.93 20.41 -15.27
C ALA A 177 -30.05 19.49 -14.37
N THR A 178 -29.76 19.93 -13.15
CA THR A 178 -28.93 19.21 -12.18
C THR A 178 -29.55 17.85 -11.85
N ARG A 179 -28.78 16.76 -11.97
CA ARG A 179 -29.19 15.42 -11.55
C ARG A 179 -28.54 15.05 -10.22
N LEU A 180 -29.34 14.59 -9.27
CA LEU A 180 -28.84 13.96 -8.05
C LEU A 180 -28.16 12.62 -8.37
N PRO A 181 -27.13 12.21 -7.60
CA PRO A 181 -26.55 10.87 -7.69
C PRO A 181 -27.59 9.80 -7.36
N LYS A 182 -27.53 8.63 -8.02
CA LYS A 182 -28.45 7.53 -7.72
C LYS A 182 -28.35 7.10 -6.25
N GLY A 183 -29.51 6.96 -5.61
CA GLY A 183 -29.64 6.61 -4.20
C GLY A 183 -29.47 7.77 -3.20
N ILE A 184 -29.21 9.00 -3.66
CA ILE A 184 -29.19 10.21 -2.83
C ILE A 184 -30.51 10.99 -3.01
N ILE A 185 -31.13 11.36 -1.89
CA ILE A 185 -32.41 12.06 -1.76
C ILE A 185 -32.16 13.44 -1.14
N PHE A 186 -32.74 14.48 -1.74
CA PHE A 186 -32.70 15.85 -1.25
C PHE A 186 -34.05 16.29 -0.69
N GLU A 187 -34.01 16.90 0.49
CA GLU A 187 -35.17 17.40 1.22
C GLU A 187 -35.26 18.93 1.09
N THR A 188 -36.49 19.46 1.19
CA THR A 188 -36.73 20.91 1.08
C THR A 188 -36.16 21.71 2.25
N ASP A 189 -35.76 21.07 3.35
CA ASP A 189 -35.08 21.69 4.50
C ASP A 189 -33.55 21.82 4.32
N GLY A 190 -33.01 21.38 3.18
CA GLY A 190 -31.60 21.41 2.84
C GLY A 190 -30.82 20.14 3.22
N ARG A 191 -31.48 19.11 3.76
CA ARG A 191 -30.87 17.82 4.10
C ARG A 191 -30.67 16.96 2.84
N LEU A 192 -29.49 16.37 2.71
CA LEU A 192 -29.09 15.51 1.60
C LEU A 192 -28.67 14.16 2.19
N HIS A 193 -29.39 13.09 1.88
CA HIS A 193 -29.24 11.80 2.57
C HIS A 193 -29.53 10.58 1.68
N GLY A 194 -29.20 9.38 2.15
CA GLY A 194 -29.46 8.13 1.45
C GLY A 194 -28.19 7.29 1.29
N THR A 195 -28.16 6.39 0.29
CA THR A 195 -27.02 5.50 0.05
C THR A 195 -26.61 5.60 -1.41
N ALA A 196 -25.44 6.17 -1.68
CA ALA A 196 -24.97 6.38 -3.04
C ALA A 196 -24.74 5.07 -3.81
N GLN A 197 -25.10 5.04 -5.09
CA GLN A 197 -24.94 3.89 -5.98
C GLN A 197 -23.90 4.12 -7.09
N GLU A 198 -23.48 5.37 -7.31
CA GLU A 198 -22.52 5.78 -8.34
C GLU A 198 -21.44 6.66 -7.72
N ALA A 199 -20.19 6.51 -8.18
CA ALA A 199 -19.04 7.28 -7.70
C ALA A 199 -18.73 8.44 -8.64
N GLY A 200 -18.17 9.53 -8.11
CA GLY A 200 -17.82 10.72 -8.88
C GLY A 200 -17.78 12.00 -8.05
N ALA A 201 -17.40 13.11 -8.70
CA ALA A 201 -17.51 14.46 -8.13
C ALA A 201 -18.77 15.14 -8.71
N HIS A 202 -19.87 15.08 -7.97
CA HIS A 202 -21.17 15.57 -8.44
C HIS A 202 -21.35 17.03 -8.05
N GLN A 203 -21.42 17.93 -9.04
CA GLN A 203 -21.77 19.33 -8.81
C GLN A 203 -23.29 19.50 -8.81
N LEU A 204 -23.83 20.02 -7.72
CA LEU A 204 -25.25 20.26 -7.51
C LEU A 204 -25.53 21.76 -7.52
N THR A 205 -26.28 22.25 -8.50
CA THR A 205 -26.81 23.62 -8.45
C THR A 205 -28.07 23.64 -7.59
N ILE A 206 -28.07 24.45 -6.55
CA ILE A 206 -29.13 24.53 -5.54
C ILE A 206 -29.68 25.96 -5.55
N GLU A 207 -31.00 26.09 -5.54
CA GLU A 207 -31.68 27.34 -5.20
C GLU A 207 -32.15 27.27 -3.75
N VAL A 208 -31.99 28.36 -3.02
CA VAL A 208 -32.59 28.57 -1.69
C VAL A 208 -33.49 29.78 -1.73
N LYS A 209 -34.66 29.65 -1.13
CA LYS A 209 -35.66 30.71 -0.95
C LYS A 209 -35.93 30.91 0.54
N ASP A 210 -36.00 32.15 0.99
CA ASP A 210 -36.38 32.48 2.37
C ASP A 210 -37.90 32.72 2.52
N ALA A 211 -38.36 32.90 3.77
CA ALA A 211 -39.77 33.11 4.08
C ALA A 211 -40.29 34.49 3.65
N ALA A 212 -39.41 35.47 3.40
CA ALA A 212 -39.77 36.75 2.78
C ALA A 212 -39.87 36.66 1.24
N GLY A 213 -39.41 35.55 0.65
CA GLY A 213 -39.48 35.25 -0.77
C GLY A 213 -38.23 35.64 -1.56
N ALA A 214 -37.16 36.09 -0.91
CA ALA A 214 -35.88 36.31 -1.57
C ALA A 214 -35.25 34.97 -1.97
N THR A 215 -34.52 34.94 -3.10
CA THR A 215 -33.89 33.74 -3.65
C THR A 215 -32.38 33.93 -3.85
N ALA A 216 -31.62 32.85 -3.69
CA ALA A 216 -30.20 32.78 -4.02
C ALA A 216 -29.86 31.42 -4.63
N ILE A 217 -28.91 31.40 -5.57
CA ILE A 217 -28.43 30.16 -6.20
C ILE A 217 -26.95 29.95 -5.85
N GLY A 218 -26.56 28.71 -5.58
CA GLY A 218 -25.18 28.33 -5.28
C GLY A 218 -24.86 26.90 -5.76
N THR A 219 -23.58 26.63 -6.00
CA THR A 219 -23.09 25.32 -6.47
C THR A 219 -22.42 24.57 -5.33
N VAL A 220 -22.90 23.37 -5.04
CA VAL A 220 -22.42 22.52 -3.94
C VAL A 220 -21.85 21.23 -4.54
N THR A 221 -20.61 20.87 -4.20
CA THR A 221 -19.97 19.65 -4.69
C THR A 221 -20.11 18.51 -3.70
N LEU A 222 -20.66 17.38 -4.15
CA LEU A 222 -20.66 16.11 -3.42
C LEU A 222 -19.64 15.14 -4.04
N PRO A 223 -18.47 14.94 -3.42
CA PRO A 223 -17.56 13.87 -3.79
C PRO A 223 -18.04 12.52 -3.23
N ILE A 224 -18.15 11.51 -4.09
CA ILE A 224 -18.56 10.15 -3.75
C ILE A 224 -17.44 9.19 -4.17
N LEU A 225 -16.86 8.49 -3.20
CA LEU A 225 -15.82 7.49 -3.43
C LEU A 225 -16.41 6.15 -3.91
N PRO A 226 -15.73 5.42 -4.83
CA PRO A 226 -16.10 4.05 -5.19
C PRO A 226 -15.98 3.10 -4.00
N PRO A 227 -16.47 1.85 -4.12
CA PRO A 227 -16.20 0.81 -3.13
C PRO A 227 -14.68 0.60 -2.91
N PRO A 228 -14.25 0.26 -1.69
CA PRO A 228 -12.90 -0.26 -1.44
C PRO A 228 -12.66 -1.64 -2.10
N GLU A 229 -11.42 -1.93 -2.51
CA GLU A 229 -11.05 -3.24 -3.06
C GLU A 229 -9.70 -3.72 -2.48
N ILE A 230 -9.46 -5.04 -2.50
CA ILE A 230 -8.13 -5.62 -2.25
C ILE A 230 -7.50 -6.00 -3.59
N LEU A 231 -6.37 -5.35 -3.89
CA LEU A 231 -5.64 -5.42 -5.16
C LEU A 231 -4.74 -6.66 -5.26
N SER A 232 -4.41 -7.29 -4.14
CA SER A 232 -3.66 -8.55 -4.12
C SER A 232 -4.54 -9.70 -4.60
N GLU A 233 -4.02 -10.53 -5.51
CA GLU A 233 -4.79 -11.62 -6.12
C GLU A 233 -4.41 -13.01 -5.60
N ARG A 234 -3.14 -13.18 -5.26
CA ARG A 234 -2.54 -14.39 -4.69
C ARG A 234 -1.46 -14.00 -3.70
N LEU A 235 -1.16 -14.89 -2.77
CA LEU A 235 0.02 -14.76 -1.91
C LEU A 235 1.20 -15.52 -2.54
N PRO A 236 2.46 -15.11 -2.29
CA PRO A 236 3.63 -15.94 -2.58
C PRO A 236 3.56 -17.27 -1.82
N GLU A 237 4.29 -18.27 -2.33
CA GLU A 237 4.53 -19.53 -1.61
C GLU A 237 5.28 -19.25 -0.29
N ALA A 238 4.82 -19.89 0.79
CA ALA A 238 5.53 -19.96 2.06
C ALA A 238 6.26 -21.30 2.15
N ILE A 239 7.49 -21.27 2.63
CA ILE A 239 8.26 -22.49 2.89
C ILE A 239 8.10 -22.86 4.36
N ALA A 240 7.84 -24.14 4.63
CA ALA A 240 7.69 -24.66 5.98
C ALA A 240 8.94 -24.37 6.83
N GLU A 241 8.72 -23.91 8.06
CA GLU A 241 9.71 -23.51 9.07
C GLU A 241 10.56 -22.28 8.71
N GLN A 242 10.40 -21.70 7.52
CA GLN A 242 11.16 -20.54 7.05
C GLN A 242 10.46 -19.20 7.35
N PRO A 243 11.21 -18.09 7.48
CA PRO A 243 10.63 -16.77 7.72
C PRO A 243 9.87 -16.26 6.48
N TYR A 244 8.54 -16.31 6.54
CA TYR A 244 7.67 -15.82 5.48
C TYR A 244 7.34 -14.33 5.66
N ARG A 245 7.25 -13.58 4.54
CA ARG A 245 6.79 -12.20 4.53
C ARG A 245 6.20 -11.75 3.19
N ALA A 246 4.89 -11.49 3.18
CA ALA A 246 4.17 -10.98 2.01
C ALA A 246 3.45 -9.65 2.29
N LYS A 247 3.23 -8.85 1.24
CA LYS A 247 2.51 -7.58 1.28
C LYS A 247 1.14 -7.71 0.59
N VAL A 248 0.07 -7.32 1.28
CA VAL A 248 -1.29 -7.18 0.73
C VAL A 248 -1.69 -5.71 0.63
N ARG A 249 -2.35 -5.34 -0.46
CA ARG A 249 -2.68 -3.93 -0.81
C ARG A 249 -4.16 -3.75 -1.12
N SER A 250 -4.66 -2.54 -0.85
CA SER A 250 -6.05 -2.12 -1.09
C SER A 250 -6.14 -0.81 -1.86
N SER A 251 -7.26 -0.58 -2.53
CA SER A 251 -7.67 0.71 -3.10
C SER A 251 -8.81 1.33 -2.28
N GLY A 252 -8.98 2.65 -2.38
CA GLY A 252 -10.14 3.34 -1.77
C GLY A 252 -10.17 3.36 -0.23
N LEU A 253 -9.07 3.01 0.45
CA LEU A 253 -8.89 3.14 1.90
C LEU A 253 -7.69 4.07 2.13
N SER A 254 -7.78 4.94 3.14
CA SER A 254 -6.76 5.95 3.47
C SER A 254 -5.88 5.53 4.66
N GLN A 255 -6.49 4.90 5.66
CA GLN A 255 -5.81 4.31 6.82
C GLN A 255 -6.40 2.92 7.14
N PRO A 256 -6.24 1.93 6.24
CA PRO A 256 -6.78 0.59 6.47
C PRO A 256 -6.08 -0.10 7.64
N ARG A 257 -6.86 -0.52 8.65
CA ARG A 257 -6.43 -1.61 9.54
C ARG A 257 -6.67 -2.94 8.84
N TRP A 258 -5.72 -3.87 8.95
CA TRP A 258 -5.81 -5.19 8.35
C TRP A 258 -6.18 -6.27 9.37
N GLU A 259 -7.16 -7.09 9.01
CA GLU A 259 -7.71 -8.22 9.76
C GLU A 259 -7.62 -9.47 8.86
N SER A 260 -7.47 -10.68 9.43
CA SER A 260 -7.41 -11.92 8.64
C SER A 260 -7.97 -13.13 9.36
N GLN A 261 -8.53 -14.09 8.61
CA GLN A 261 -8.93 -15.41 9.08
C GLN A 261 -8.36 -16.49 8.14
N GLY A 262 -8.19 -17.72 8.61
CA GLY A 262 -7.63 -18.82 7.80
C GLY A 262 -6.13 -18.73 7.52
N LEU A 263 -5.37 -17.94 8.28
CA LEU A 263 -3.91 -18.03 8.28
C LEU A 263 -3.43 -19.32 8.98
N PRO A 264 -2.38 -19.98 8.46
CA PRO A 264 -1.63 -21.02 9.17
C PRO A 264 -1.15 -20.57 10.56
N ALA A 265 -1.07 -21.52 11.49
CA ALA A 265 -0.49 -21.29 12.82
C ALA A 265 0.95 -20.75 12.70
N GLY A 266 1.25 -19.69 13.45
CA GLY A 266 2.55 -19.00 13.42
C GLY A 266 2.67 -17.88 12.39
N LEU A 267 1.73 -17.73 11.44
CA LEU A 267 1.61 -16.54 10.59
C LEU A 267 0.61 -15.55 11.18
N ALA A 268 0.90 -14.25 11.07
CA ALA A 268 0.00 -13.17 11.46
C ALA A 268 -0.02 -12.04 10.42
N ILE A 269 -1.15 -11.34 10.29
CA ILE A 269 -1.23 -10.08 9.55
C ILE A 269 -0.97 -8.88 10.47
N SER A 270 -0.31 -7.87 9.93
CA SER A 270 -0.03 -6.60 10.60
C SER A 270 -0.28 -5.43 9.63
N THR A 271 -0.44 -4.22 10.15
CA THR A 271 -0.59 -3.00 9.33
C THR A 271 0.72 -2.23 9.36
N ALA A 272 1.34 -2.00 8.20
CA ALA A 272 2.56 -1.20 8.10
C ALA A 272 2.24 0.32 8.08
N PRO A 273 3.21 1.20 8.39
CA PRO A 273 3.00 2.65 8.40
C PRO A 273 2.61 3.27 7.05
N ASP A 274 2.81 2.54 5.94
CA ASP A 274 2.39 2.92 4.58
C ASP A 274 0.96 2.46 4.24
N GLY A 275 0.22 1.90 5.20
CA GLY A 275 -1.12 1.33 5.01
C GLY A 275 -1.12 -0.06 4.36
N THR A 276 0.03 -0.62 3.98
CA THR A 276 0.11 -1.97 3.42
C THR A 276 -0.11 -3.01 4.53
N GLY A 277 -0.92 -4.02 4.27
CA GLY A 277 -1.00 -5.19 5.16
C GLY A 277 0.24 -6.06 4.96
N VAL A 278 0.85 -6.54 6.03
CA VAL A 278 2.02 -7.42 5.99
C VAL A 278 1.68 -8.71 6.71
N ILE A 279 1.60 -9.80 5.96
CA ILE A 279 1.50 -11.17 6.50
C ILE A 279 2.92 -11.66 6.72
N SER A 280 3.25 -12.09 7.93
CA SER A 280 4.60 -12.56 8.28
C SER A 280 4.60 -13.53 9.46
N GLY A 281 5.65 -14.34 9.54
CA GLY A 281 5.87 -15.31 10.62
C GLY A 281 6.67 -16.52 10.13
N THR A 282 6.54 -17.63 10.86
CA THR A 282 7.00 -18.96 10.45
C THR A 282 5.85 -19.94 10.63
N THR A 283 5.75 -21.00 9.83
CA THR A 283 4.71 -22.02 9.97
C THR A 283 5.18 -23.38 9.47
N ASP A 284 4.68 -24.44 10.07
CA ASP A 284 4.92 -25.85 9.74
C ASP A 284 3.75 -26.50 8.96
N GLN A 285 2.62 -25.80 8.85
CA GLN A 285 1.36 -26.36 8.35
C GLN A 285 1.33 -26.43 6.82
N LEU A 286 1.91 -27.49 6.25
CA LEU A 286 1.89 -27.80 4.82
C LEU A 286 0.47 -27.82 4.21
N GLY A 287 0.35 -27.41 2.95
CA GLY A 287 -0.89 -27.43 2.17
C GLY A 287 -1.28 -26.07 1.58
N ASN A 288 -2.41 -26.01 0.87
CA ASN A 288 -2.97 -24.76 0.36
C ASN A 288 -4.04 -24.21 1.32
N HIS A 289 -3.84 -22.99 1.80
CA HIS A 289 -4.68 -22.33 2.81
C HIS A 289 -5.49 -21.20 2.20
N ARG A 290 -6.76 -21.09 2.57
CA ARG A 290 -7.67 -20.05 2.09
C ARG A 290 -7.74 -18.94 3.14
N VAL A 291 -6.92 -17.91 2.93
CA VAL A 291 -6.76 -16.77 3.84
C VAL A 291 -7.80 -15.71 3.48
N ASP A 292 -8.82 -15.53 4.31
CA ASP A 292 -9.75 -14.41 4.18
C ASP A 292 -9.07 -13.15 4.74
N VAL A 293 -8.79 -12.18 3.87
CA VAL A 293 -8.12 -10.93 4.23
C VAL A 293 -9.11 -9.78 4.14
N ARG A 294 -9.14 -8.96 5.19
CA ARG A 294 -10.05 -7.81 5.31
C ARG A 294 -9.29 -6.54 5.65
N ALA A 295 -9.62 -5.44 4.99
CA ALA A 295 -9.08 -4.12 5.23
C ALA A 295 -10.22 -3.15 5.60
N VAL A 296 -10.08 -2.39 6.70
CA VAL A 296 -11.16 -1.53 7.24
C VAL A 296 -10.63 -0.12 7.52
N ASP A 297 -11.34 0.90 7.05
CA ASP A 297 -11.09 2.32 7.33
C ASP A 297 -12.41 3.00 7.74
N GLY A 298 -12.59 3.22 9.04
CA GLY A 298 -13.83 3.74 9.62
C GLY A 298 -15.04 2.84 9.32
N GLN A 299 -15.92 3.30 8.42
CA GLN A 299 -17.10 2.56 7.92
C GLN A 299 -16.86 1.88 6.56
N ARG A 300 -15.75 2.19 5.87
CA ARG A 300 -15.37 1.58 4.59
C ARG A 300 -14.61 0.28 4.87
N SER A 301 -14.88 -0.78 4.11
CA SER A 301 -14.04 -1.99 4.15
C SER A 301 -14.00 -2.72 2.80
N ALA A 302 -12.91 -3.45 2.58
CA ALA A 302 -12.73 -4.44 1.52
C ALA A 302 -12.45 -5.81 2.14
N GLN A 303 -12.83 -6.88 1.46
CA GLN A 303 -12.59 -8.26 1.87
C GLN A 303 -12.33 -9.13 0.64
N ARG A 304 -11.33 -10.02 0.70
CA ARG A 304 -10.95 -10.93 -0.39
C ARG A 304 -10.27 -12.16 0.18
N VAL A 305 -10.72 -13.34 -0.22
CA VAL A 305 -10.02 -14.60 0.03
C VAL A 305 -8.83 -14.70 -0.92
N LEU A 306 -7.65 -14.94 -0.37
CA LEU A 306 -6.41 -15.23 -1.07
C LEU A 306 -6.00 -16.67 -0.79
N GLU A 307 -5.30 -17.31 -1.73
CA GLU A 307 -4.71 -18.63 -1.51
C GLU A 307 -3.22 -18.50 -1.17
N LEU A 308 -2.79 -19.32 -0.21
CA LEU A 308 -1.43 -19.41 0.32
C LEU A 308 -0.99 -20.87 0.32
N LEU A 309 -0.10 -21.23 -0.59
CA LEU A 309 0.60 -22.50 -0.55
C LEU A 309 1.70 -22.44 0.52
N VAL A 310 1.65 -23.37 1.48
CA VAL A 310 2.76 -23.71 2.38
C VAL A 310 3.34 -25.04 1.90
N SER A 311 4.64 -25.07 1.58
CA SER A 311 5.30 -26.26 1.00
C SER A 311 6.57 -26.66 1.76
N ASP A 312 7.06 -27.87 1.46
CA ASP A 312 8.38 -28.38 1.84
C ASP A 312 9.43 -28.13 0.73
N SER A 313 9.15 -27.26 -0.25
CA SER A 313 10.14 -26.86 -1.25
C SER A 313 11.30 -26.10 -0.56
N PHE A 314 12.49 -26.11 -1.16
CA PHE A 314 13.73 -25.73 -0.47
C PHE A 314 13.99 -26.57 0.80
N ALA A 315 14.00 -27.89 0.63
CA ALA A 315 14.48 -28.89 1.60
C ALA A 315 15.24 -30.01 0.86
N PRO A 316 16.11 -30.79 1.52
CA PRO A 316 16.81 -31.93 0.88
C PRO A 316 15.82 -32.95 0.30
N ASP A 317 16.13 -33.52 -0.86
CA ASP A 317 15.28 -34.53 -1.50
C ASP A 317 15.24 -35.86 -0.72
N ALA A 318 16.37 -36.28 -0.15
CA ALA A 318 16.48 -37.37 0.82
C ALA A 318 17.07 -36.89 2.16
N THR A 319 16.72 -37.55 3.26
CA THR A 319 17.35 -37.38 4.59
C THR A 319 18.12 -38.61 5.06
N GLU A 320 17.90 -39.77 4.43
CA GLU A 320 18.67 -41.00 4.63
C GLU A 320 19.56 -41.21 3.40
N LEU A 321 20.84 -41.52 3.63
CA LEU A 321 21.85 -41.67 2.57
C LEU A 321 22.14 -43.16 2.28
N PRO A 322 22.53 -43.53 1.04
CA PRO A 322 22.90 -44.89 0.69
C PRO A 322 24.03 -45.43 1.58
N GLN A 323 23.91 -46.68 2.04
CA GLN A 323 24.81 -47.27 3.04
C GLN A 323 26.29 -47.23 2.63
N ALA A 324 27.14 -46.59 3.42
CA ALA A 324 28.58 -46.59 3.21
C ALA A 324 29.26 -47.80 3.88
N THR A 325 30.56 -47.98 3.64
CA THR A 325 31.41 -48.90 4.41
C THR A 325 32.58 -48.12 5.01
N ALA A 326 32.93 -48.44 6.26
CA ALA A 326 33.97 -47.72 7.00
C ALA A 326 35.32 -47.82 6.30
N TRP A 327 36.01 -46.68 6.21
CA TRP A 327 37.28 -46.46 5.51
C TRP A 327 37.25 -46.72 3.99
N ALA A 328 36.08 -47.00 3.40
CA ALA A 328 35.87 -47.06 1.97
C ALA A 328 35.68 -45.65 1.38
N ALA A 329 36.00 -45.46 0.10
CA ALA A 329 35.68 -44.22 -0.59
C ALA A 329 34.16 -44.12 -0.82
N TYR A 330 33.56 -43.02 -0.40
CA TYR A 330 32.14 -42.72 -0.55
C TYR A 330 31.94 -41.49 -1.43
N GLU A 331 30.97 -41.56 -2.34
CA GLU A 331 30.52 -40.44 -3.17
C GLU A 331 29.00 -40.53 -3.37
N HIS A 332 28.27 -39.48 -3.00
CA HIS A 332 26.84 -39.36 -3.23
C HIS A 332 26.41 -37.89 -3.30
N ARG A 333 25.48 -37.54 -4.19
CA ARG A 333 24.99 -36.17 -4.33
C ARG A 333 23.53 -36.05 -3.93
N VAL A 334 23.27 -35.17 -2.96
CA VAL A 334 21.90 -34.80 -2.53
C VAL A 334 21.33 -33.68 -3.41
N GLY A 335 20.02 -33.72 -3.63
CA GLY A 335 19.26 -32.69 -4.34
C GLY A 335 18.42 -31.83 -3.40
N VAL A 336 17.67 -30.89 -3.99
CA VAL A 336 16.76 -29.99 -3.27
C VAL A 336 15.38 -30.05 -3.92
N ARG A 337 14.33 -30.20 -3.10
CA ARG A 337 12.92 -30.17 -3.54
C ARG A 337 12.57 -28.76 -4.04
N GLY A 338 11.92 -28.66 -5.19
CA GLY A 338 11.37 -27.40 -5.70
C GLY A 338 11.93 -26.97 -7.06
N PRO A 339 11.96 -25.66 -7.37
CA PRO A 339 12.42 -25.16 -8.66
C PRO A 339 13.94 -25.28 -8.82
N ALA A 340 14.41 -25.55 -10.03
CA ALA A 340 15.84 -25.54 -10.33
C ALA A 340 16.40 -24.10 -10.25
N GLN A 341 17.35 -23.89 -9.35
CA GLN A 341 18.08 -22.65 -9.12
C GLN A 341 19.46 -22.96 -8.49
N GLU A 342 20.29 -21.95 -8.29
CA GLU A 342 21.56 -22.12 -7.58
C GLU A 342 21.32 -22.34 -6.07
N TYR A 343 21.93 -23.41 -5.56
CA TYR A 343 21.88 -23.86 -4.18
C TYR A 343 23.30 -24.11 -3.68
N HIS A 344 23.59 -23.67 -2.46
CA HIS A 344 24.91 -23.76 -1.83
C HIS A 344 24.81 -24.60 -0.56
N TRP A 345 25.63 -25.65 -0.48
CA TRP A 345 25.67 -26.60 0.63
C TRP A 345 26.94 -26.48 1.46
N LYS A 346 26.80 -26.64 2.77
CA LYS A 346 27.91 -26.50 3.73
C LYS A 346 27.77 -27.47 4.89
N LEU A 347 28.87 -28.13 5.26
CA LEU A 347 28.94 -29.02 6.42
C LEU A 347 28.94 -28.22 7.72
N VAL A 348 28.18 -28.67 8.73
CA VAL A 348 28.09 -28.06 10.06
C VAL A 348 28.64 -29.04 11.11
N GLY A 349 29.89 -28.82 11.51
CA GLY A 349 30.56 -29.68 12.50
C GLY A 349 31.37 -30.83 11.88
N PRO A 350 31.61 -31.93 12.62
CA PRO A 350 32.46 -33.03 12.15
C PRO A 350 31.69 -33.99 11.23
N GLY A 351 32.14 -34.12 9.97
CA GLY A 351 31.53 -35.02 8.98
C GLY A 351 31.94 -36.49 9.08
N GLY A 352 32.57 -36.94 10.17
CA GLY A 352 32.96 -38.34 10.38
C GLY A 352 33.87 -38.93 9.27
N GLY A 353 34.80 -38.13 8.73
CA GLY A 353 35.64 -38.51 7.58
C GLY A 353 35.07 -38.13 6.20
N LEU A 354 33.88 -37.52 6.15
CA LEU A 354 33.24 -36.97 4.95
C LEU A 354 33.29 -35.44 4.91
N ALA A 355 33.18 -34.90 3.70
CA ALA A 355 32.99 -33.49 3.38
C ALA A 355 31.83 -33.34 2.38
N ILE A 356 31.19 -32.16 2.34
CA ILE A 356 30.20 -31.81 1.31
C ILE A 356 30.76 -30.68 0.44
N ALA A 357 30.63 -30.82 -0.87
CA ALA A 357 30.89 -29.76 -1.83
C ALA A 357 29.71 -28.80 -1.92
N ASP A 358 29.97 -27.58 -2.37
CA ASP A 358 28.97 -26.50 -2.51
C ASP A 358 27.74 -26.93 -3.35
N ASP A 359 27.92 -27.86 -4.29
CA ASP A 359 26.90 -28.35 -5.21
C ASP A 359 26.02 -29.50 -4.67
N GLY A 360 26.27 -29.93 -3.42
CA GLY A 360 25.56 -31.03 -2.74
C GLY A 360 26.26 -32.38 -2.82
N THR A 361 27.44 -32.47 -3.42
CA THR A 361 28.18 -33.76 -3.51
C THR A 361 28.94 -34.07 -2.21
N ILE A 362 28.49 -35.08 -1.49
CA ILE A 362 29.13 -35.64 -0.29
C ILE A 362 30.22 -36.61 -0.73
N THR A 363 31.45 -36.43 -0.23
CA THR A 363 32.63 -37.24 -0.57
C THR A 363 33.49 -37.53 0.65
N GLY A 364 34.30 -38.59 0.61
CA GLY A 364 35.32 -38.87 1.61
C GLY A 364 35.43 -40.36 1.94
N ALA A 365 35.78 -40.67 3.18
CA ALA A 365 35.78 -42.04 3.69
C ALA A 365 35.34 -42.07 5.16
N PRO A 366 34.23 -42.74 5.54
CA PRO A 366 33.75 -42.73 6.91
C PRO A 366 34.79 -43.29 7.91
N ASP A 367 35.06 -42.55 8.98
CA ASP A 367 36.12 -42.88 9.94
C ASP A 367 35.79 -44.04 10.90
N LYS A 368 34.53 -44.47 10.93
CA LYS A 368 34.00 -45.49 11.85
C LYS A 368 32.71 -46.11 11.30
N ALA A 369 32.45 -47.37 11.67
CA ALA A 369 31.16 -48.05 11.44
C ALA A 369 30.08 -47.67 12.50
N GLY A 370 28.82 -47.83 12.10
CA GLY A 370 27.61 -47.39 12.83
C GLY A 370 26.86 -46.31 12.06
N ASP A 371 25.75 -45.83 12.60
CA ASP A 371 25.01 -44.71 12.00
C ASP A 371 25.73 -43.38 12.25
N LEU A 372 26.04 -42.66 11.18
CA LEU A 372 26.68 -41.35 11.19
C LEU A 372 25.64 -40.26 10.90
N SER A 373 25.57 -39.26 11.77
CA SER A 373 24.72 -38.07 11.60
C SER A 373 25.55 -36.93 10.99
N ILE A 374 25.08 -36.34 9.89
CA ILE A 374 25.78 -35.31 9.13
C ILE A 374 24.92 -34.05 9.07
N ALA A 375 25.17 -33.09 9.97
CA ALA A 375 24.47 -31.81 9.96
C ALA A 375 25.00 -30.89 8.85
N VAL A 376 24.09 -30.23 8.14
CA VAL A 376 24.39 -29.35 7.00
C VAL A 376 23.56 -28.06 7.02
N GLU A 377 24.08 -27.05 6.34
CA GLU A 377 23.41 -25.78 6.04
C GLU A 377 23.22 -25.71 4.51
N LEU A 378 21.94 -25.67 4.09
CA LEU A 378 21.52 -25.44 2.71
C LEU A 378 21.13 -23.96 2.57
N SER A 379 21.64 -23.27 1.55
CA SER A 379 21.30 -21.88 1.25
C SER A 379 21.01 -21.65 -0.23
N ALA A 380 20.34 -20.53 -0.54
CA ALA A 380 19.93 -20.16 -1.89
C ALA A 380 20.30 -18.71 -2.23
N ALA A 381 20.44 -18.41 -3.52
CA ALA A 381 20.78 -17.06 -4.02
C ALA A 381 19.77 -15.95 -3.65
N ASP A 382 18.56 -16.29 -3.20
CA ASP A 382 17.56 -15.35 -2.68
C ASP A 382 17.68 -15.05 -1.18
N GLY A 383 18.68 -15.63 -0.50
CA GLY A 383 18.97 -15.41 0.92
C GLY A 383 18.22 -16.35 1.88
N ARG A 384 17.46 -17.34 1.39
CA ARG A 384 16.93 -18.42 2.24
C ARG A 384 18.05 -19.33 2.74
N ALA A 385 17.90 -19.85 3.97
CA ALA A 385 18.82 -20.80 4.58
C ALA A 385 18.06 -21.81 5.47
N ARG A 386 18.38 -23.10 5.35
CA ARG A 386 17.79 -24.20 6.12
C ARG A 386 18.90 -25.08 6.69
N SER A 387 18.88 -25.33 8.00
CA SER A 387 19.65 -26.42 8.61
C SER A 387 18.94 -27.75 8.34
N ALA A 388 19.71 -28.78 8.00
CA ALA A 388 19.22 -30.16 7.86
C ALA A 388 20.24 -31.14 8.45
N GLU A 389 19.82 -32.40 8.60
CA GLU A 389 20.67 -33.47 9.11
C GLU A 389 20.43 -34.74 8.26
N PHE A 390 21.52 -35.38 7.84
CA PHE A 390 21.48 -36.63 7.08
C PHE A 390 21.91 -37.80 7.95
N THR A 391 21.19 -38.92 7.86
CA THR A 391 21.59 -40.19 8.45
C THR A 391 22.29 -41.06 7.41
N LEU A 392 23.53 -41.47 7.69
CA LEU A 392 24.30 -42.41 6.87
C LEU A 392 24.59 -43.68 7.67
N PRO A 393 23.99 -44.84 7.32
CA PRO A 393 24.37 -46.12 7.90
C PRO A 393 25.73 -46.55 7.35
N VAL A 394 26.73 -46.74 8.23
CA VAL A 394 28.08 -47.17 7.83
C VAL A 394 28.34 -48.61 8.28
N ASN A 395 28.42 -49.52 7.31
CA ASN A 395 28.80 -50.91 7.54
C ASN A 395 30.28 -51.02 7.97
N PRO A 396 30.68 -51.97 8.84
CA PRO A 396 32.09 -52.32 9.02
C PRO A 396 32.65 -52.94 7.72
N PRO A 397 33.98 -52.98 7.50
CA PRO A 397 34.55 -53.59 6.30
C PRO A 397 34.11 -55.05 6.10
N PRO A 398 34.05 -55.54 4.84
CA PRO A 398 33.68 -56.93 4.56
C PRO A 398 34.72 -57.91 5.13
N VAL A 399 34.23 -58.96 5.80
CA VAL A 399 35.01 -60.06 6.40
C VAL A 399 34.50 -61.39 5.83
N ILE A 400 35.41 -62.32 5.54
CA ILE A 400 35.09 -63.67 5.05
C ILE A 400 35.00 -64.61 6.26
N GLU A 401 33.88 -65.32 6.41
CA GLU A 401 33.58 -66.10 7.64
C GLU A 401 34.14 -67.54 7.61
N GLU A 402 34.92 -67.86 6.58
CA GLU A 402 35.42 -69.21 6.29
C GLU A 402 36.68 -69.57 7.11
N GLY A 403 36.46 -69.91 8.38
CA GLY A 403 37.52 -70.30 9.33
C GLY A 403 37.86 -71.81 9.36
N GLU A 404 37.06 -72.66 8.72
CA GLU A 404 37.24 -74.13 8.71
C GLU A 404 37.75 -74.65 7.36
N THR A 405 38.37 -75.82 7.35
CA THR A 405 38.73 -76.51 6.10
C THR A 405 37.45 -76.95 5.38
N ILE A 406 37.24 -76.43 4.18
CA ILE A 406 36.17 -76.88 3.28
C ILE A 406 36.50 -78.31 2.85
N THR A 407 35.57 -79.25 3.04
CA THR A 407 35.75 -80.65 2.65
C THR A 407 34.95 -80.99 1.39
N ALA A 408 35.56 -81.76 0.50
CA ALA A 408 34.92 -82.32 -0.69
C ALA A 408 35.34 -83.79 -0.89
N VAL A 409 34.60 -84.52 -1.73
CA VAL A 409 34.87 -85.93 -2.03
C VAL A 409 35.22 -86.09 -3.50
N GLN A 410 36.26 -86.86 -3.78
CA GLN A 410 36.76 -87.18 -5.11
C GLN A 410 35.62 -87.64 -6.04
N GLY A 411 35.54 -87.05 -7.23
CA GLY A 411 34.58 -87.36 -8.28
C GLY A 411 33.14 -86.87 -8.04
N GLN A 412 32.81 -86.36 -6.85
CA GLN A 412 31.46 -85.88 -6.54
C GLN A 412 31.27 -84.39 -6.93
N PRO A 413 30.06 -83.99 -7.35
CA PRO A 413 29.73 -82.58 -7.55
C PRO A 413 29.66 -81.84 -6.20
N PHE A 414 30.30 -80.68 -6.14
CA PHE A 414 30.40 -79.81 -4.99
C PHE A 414 29.87 -78.41 -5.31
N GLU A 415 29.08 -77.83 -4.40
CA GLU A 415 28.71 -76.42 -4.39
C GLU A 415 28.65 -75.90 -2.94
N ARG A 416 29.39 -74.81 -2.66
CA ARG A 416 29.30 -74.03 -1.41
C ARG A 416 29.34 -72.54 -1.76
N ARG A 417 28.40 -71.76 -1.23
CA ARG A 417 28.50 -70.30 -1.27
C ARG A 417 29.31 -69.83 -0.05
N LEU A 418 30.37 -69.06 -0.30
CA LEU A 418 31.21 -68.49 0.74
C LEU A 418 30.43 -67.43 1.54
N ALA A 419 30.57 -67.45 2.86
CA ALA A 419 29.89 -66.53 3.78
C ALA A 419 30.72 -65.27 4.06
N ALA A 420 30.03 -64.14 4.27
CA ALA A 420 30.64 -62.85 4.58
C ALA A 420 29.72 -61.93 5.39
N THR A 421 30.32 -61.17 6.31
CA THR A 421 29.68 -60.13 7.13
C THR A 421 30.40 -58.78 6.97
N GLY A 422 29.71 -57.69 7.31
CA GLY A 422 30.15 -56.33 6.94
C GLY A 422 29.99 -56.04 5.44
N GLY A 423 30.49 -54.88 5.00
CA GLY A 423 30.46 -54.38 3.63
C GLY A 423 29.07 -53.96 3.12
N THR A 424 29.05 -53.10 2.11
CA THR A 424 27.82 -52.72 1.38
C THR A 424 27.66 -53.59 0.14
N ARG A 425 26.53 -54.29 0.03
CA ARG A 425 26.20 -55.14 -1.13
C ARG A 425 26.02 -54.33 -2.42
N PRO A 426 26.28 -54.89 -3.62
CA PRO A 426 26.66 -56.28 -3.90
C PRO A 426 28.11 -56.62 -3.54
N PHE A 427 28.37 -57.90 -3.28
CA PHE A 427 29.72 -58.44 -3.11
C PHE A 427 30.23 -59.04 -4.43
N ALA A 428 31.53 -58.88 -4.69
CA ALA A 428 32.24 -59.52 -5.79
C ALA A 428 33.40 -60.36 -5.23
N TRP A 429 33.45 -61.62 -5.64
CA TRP A 429 34.46 -62.59 -5.21
C TRP A 429 35.44 -62.92 -6.34
N ARG A 430 36.72 -63.11 -6.01
CA ARG A 430 37.74 -63.49 -7.01
C ARG A 430 38.90 -64.26 -6.38
N GLN A 431 39.39 -65.30 -7.05
CA GLN A 431 40.66 -65.94 -6.71
C GLN A 431 41.84 -64.99 -7.00
N VAL A 432 42.81 -64.90 -6.08
CA VAL A 432 44.02 -64.06 -6.21
C VAL A 432 45.27 -64.91 -6.33
N GLU A 433 45.43 -65.91 -5.45
CA GLU A 433 46.62 -66.78 -5.41
C GLU A 433 46.25 -68.25 -5.16
N GLY A 434 47.23 -69.13 -5.36
CA GLY A 434 47.04 -70.58 -5.33
C GLY A 434 46.27 -71.10 -6.55
N THR A 435 46.02 -72.40 -6.58
CA THR A 435 45.27 -73.08 -7.64
C THR A 435 44.17 -73.94 -7.03
N LEU A 436 42.92 -73.72 -7.45
CA LEU A 436 41.83 -74.65 -7.20
C LEU A 436 42.12 -76.01 -7.86
N PRO A 437 41.60 -77.12 -7.30
CA PRO A 437 41.67 -78.43 -7.94
C PRO A 437 41.11 -78.40 -9.36
N LYS A 438 41.63 -79.25 -10.24
CA LYS A 438 41.18 -79.30 -11.64
C LYS A 438 39.70 -79.67 -11.75
N GLY A 439 38.89 -78.69 -12.16
CA GLY A 439 37.44 -78.80 -12.28
C GLY A 439 36.64 -78.04 -11.21
N PHE A 440 37.33 -77.43 -10.23
CA PHE A 440 36.75 -76.40 -9.36
C PHE A 440 36.91 -74.99 -9.94
N ARG A 441 35.95 -74.12 -9.63
CA ARG A 441 35.97 -72.68 -9.94
C ARG A 441 35.25 -71.89 -8.84
N LEU A 442 35.63 -70.62 -8.67
CA LEU A 442 34.90 -69.66 -7.85
C LEU A 442 34.11 -68.72 -8.78
N ASP A 443 32.78 -68.77 -8.71
CA ASP A 443 31.91 -67.84 -9.42
C ASP A 443 31.89 -66.47 -8.70
N PRO A 444 31.72 -65.32 -9.42
CA PRO A 444 31.84 -63.98 -8.82
C PRO A 444 30.84 -63.66 -7.71
N ASP A 445 29.75 -64.43 -7.60
CA ASP A 445 28.73 -64.31 -6.55
C ASP A 445 29.11 -65.05 -5.25
N GLY A 446 30.31 -65.64 -5.20
CA GLY A 446 30.85 -66.38 -4.06
C GLY A 446 30.53 -67.88 -4.08
N ALA A 447 29.96 -68.43 -5.15
CA ALA A 447 29.73 -69.86 -5.27
C ALA A 447 31.02 -70.60 -5.72
N LEU A 448 31.65 -71.32 -4.78
CA LEU A 448 32.69 -72.30 -5.08
C LEU A 448 32.02 -73.58 -5.58
N ARG A 449 32.24 -73.92 -6.86
CA ARG A 449 31.58 -75.02 -7.57
C ARG A 449 32.57 -75.91 -8.29
N GLY A 450 32.29 -77.21 -8.40
CA GLY A 450 33.05 -78.11 -9.27
C GLY A 450 32.96 -79.59 -8.93
N ALA A 451 33.82 -80.36 -9.60
CA ALA A 451 34.17 -81.73 -9.24
C ALA A 451 35.63 -81.95 -9.65
N THR A 452 36.41 -82.73 -8.90
CA THR A 452 37.80 -83.09 -9.24
C THR A 452 38.06 -84.58 -9.02
N ALA A 453 38.99 -85.13 -9.80
CA ALA A 453 39.54 -86.47 -9.57
C ALA A 453 40.80 -86.45 -8.70
N GLU A 454 41.30 -85.27 -8.33
CA GLU A 454 42.50 -85.07 -7.51
C GLU A 454 42.15 -85.16 -6.02
N THR A 455 43.07 -85.67 -5.19
CA THR A 455 42.90 -85.83 -3.74
C THR A 455 44.03 -85.16 -2.99
N GLY A 456 43.73 -84.52 -1.86
CA GLY A 456 44.71 -83.83 -1.01
C GLY A 456 44.23 -82.46 -0.52
N ASP A 457 45.13 -81.74 0.15
CA ASP A 457 44.88 -80.40 0.69
C ASP A 457 45.32 -79.31 -0.30
N PHE A 458 44.37 -78.45 -0.68
CA PHE A 458 44.58 -77.30 -1.54
C PHE A 458 44.42 -76.02 -0.73
N THR A 459 45.28 -75.03 -0.96
CA THR A 459 45.14 -73.69 -0.38
C THR A 459 44.98 -72.66 -1.50
N VAL A 460 43.96 -71.81 -1.38
CA VAL A 460 43.60 -70.79 -2.38
C VAL A 460 43.32 -69.47 -1.68
N THR A 461 43.98 -68.39 -2.11
CA THR A 461 43.71 -67.05 -1.59
C THR A 461 42.58 -66.44 -2.39
N VAL A 462 41.45 -66.14 -1.74
CA VAL A 462 40.32 -65.44 -2.35
C VAL A 462 40.24 -64.02 -1.83
N ALA A 463 39.88 -63.08 -2.70
CA ALA A 463 39.47 -61.74 -2.36
C ALA A 463 37.94 -61.63 -2.36
N LEU A 464 37.45 -60.86 -1.40
CA LEU A 464 36.09 -60.33 -1.34
C LEU A 464 36.20 -58.81 -1.48
N SER A 465 35.40 -58.22 -2.35
CA SER A 465 35.19 -56.77 -2.43
C SER A 465 33.71 -56.41 -2.43
N ASP A 466 33.36 -55.22 -1.96
CA ASP A 466 32.00 -54.72 -1.84
C ASP A 466 31.68 -53.63 -2.89
N HIS A 467 30.51 -52.99 -2.78
CA HIS A 467 30.09 -51.92 -3.70
C HIS A 467 31.12 -50.77 -3.77
N TRP A 468 31.63 -50.33 -2.62
CA TRP A 468 32.58 -49.23 -2.46
C TRP A 468 34.04 -49.64 -2.65
N GLN A 469 34.28 -50.85 -3.15
CA GLN A 469 35.60 -51.47 -3.33
C GLN A 469 36.38 -51.67 -2.00
N ALA A 470 35.70 -51.59 -0.85
CA ALA A 470 36.26 -52.11 0.40
C ALA A 470 36.38 -53.63 0.28
N GLY A 471 37.43 -54.21 0.84
CA GLY A 471 37.71 -55.62 0.61
C GLY A 471 38.69 -56.24 1.60
N THR A 472 38.72 -57.57 1.56
CA THR A 472 39.59 -58.42 2.38
C THR A 472 40.08 -59.60 1.55
N GLN A 473 41.11 -60.30 2.04
CA GLN A 473 41.62 -61.52 1.43
C GLN A 473 41.81 -62.62 2.48
N GLN A 474 41.45 -63.85 2.12
CA GLN A 474 41.53 -65.01 3.03
C GLN A 474 42.04 -66.24 2.28
N ALA A 475 42.98 -66.95 2.90
CA ALA A 475 43.45 -68.24 2.41
C ALA A 475 42.47 -69.34 2.85
N LEU A 476 41.68 -69.84 1.91
CA LEU A 476 40.78 -70.97 2.12
C LEU A 476 41.55 -72.27 2.00
N LYS A 477 41.24 -73.24 2.87
CA LYS A 477 41.70 -74.63 2.75
C LYS A 477 40.59 -75.49 2.20
N LEU A 478 40.89 -76.27 1.17
CA LEU A 478 39.99 -77.22 0.53
C LEU A 478 40.64 -78.60 0.58
N ALA A 479 40.12 -79.49 1.42
CA ALA A 479 40.56 -80.88 1.51
C ALA A 479 39.67 -81.77 0.65
N VAL A 480 40.25 -82.46 -0.34
CA VAL A 480 39.53 -83.43 -1.18
C VAL A 480 39.88 -84.84 -0.75
N SER A 481 38.97 -85.49 -0.03
CA SER A 481 39.11 -86.88 0.40
C SER A 481 38.89 -87.85 -0.77
N PRO A 482 39.59 -89.00 -0.80
CA PRO A 482 39.27 -90.07 -1.74
C PRO A 482 37.83 -90.57 -1.53
N SER A 483 37.22 -91.11 -2.58
CA SER A 483 35.92 -91.76 -2.47
C SER A 483 36.06 -93.08 -1.71
N GLU A 484 35.28 -93.29 -0.64
CA GLU A 484 35.23 -94.56 0.11
C GLU A 484 34.47 -95.67 -0.63
N ASN A 485 34.91 -95.97 -1.85
CA ASN A 485 34.70 -97.26 -2.52
C ASN A 485 35.65 -97.35 -3.73
N PRO A 486 36.62 -98.28 -3.76
CA PRO A 486 37.28 -98.62 -5.02
C PRO A 486 36.26 -99.30 -5.95
N PRO A 487 36.29 -99.04 -7.26
CA PRO A 487 35.59 -99.89 -8.22
C PRO A 487 36.09 -101.33 -8.10
N PRO A 488 35.21 -102.36 -8.15
CA PRO A 488 35.67 -103.74 -8.10
C PRO A 488 36.56 -104.05 -9.31
N GLU A 489 37.75 -104.59 -9.06
CA GLU A 489 38.68 -104.98 -10.13
C GLU A 489 38.05 -106.05 -11.02
N GLN A 490 37.94 -105.77 -12.33
CA GLN A 490 37.62 -106.78 -13.32
C GLN A 490 38.83 -107.70 -13.56
N THR A 491 39.07 -108.62 -12.61
CA THR A 491 39.86 -109.82 -12.87
C THR A 491 38.97 -110.84 -13.59
N GLY A 492 39.39 -111.26 -14.79
CA GLY A 492 38.59 -112.14 -15.64
C GLY A 492 38.57 -113.59 -15.14
N SER A 493 37.43 -114.26 -15.34
CA SER A 493 37.31 -115.72 -15.27
C SER A 493 36.77 -116.22 -16.60
N ASP A 494 37.63 -116.85 -17.41
CA ASP A 494 37.21 -117.58 -18.59
C ASP A 494 36.53 -118.91 -18.24
N ASP A 495 35.71 -119.35 -19.20
CA ASP A 495 35.43 -120.76 -19.53
C ASP A 495 34.26 -121.52 -18.86
N LYS A 496 33.45 -122.11 -19.75
CA LYS A 496 32.52 -123.26 -19.61
C LYS A 496 31.14 -123.18 -18.92
N ASP A 497 30.18 -122.78 -19.77
CA ASP A 497 29.20 -123.69 -20.42
C ASP A 497 27.90 -124.20 -19.75
N GLN A 498 26.85 -124.16 -20.59
CA GLN A 498 25.67 -125.05 -20.66
C GLN A 498 24.50 -124.86 -19.66
N ALA A 499 23.55 -124.03 -20.08
CA ALA A 499 22.18 -124.48 -20.35
C ALA A 499 21.65 -123.81 -21.64
N LYS A 500 20.68 -124.43 -22.33
CA LYS A 500 20.05 -123.94 -23.57
C LYS A 500 18.54 -123.74 -23.37
N ASP A 501 17.92 -123.11 -24.38
CA ASP A 501 16.47 -122.99 -24.61
C ASP A 501 15.74 -122.06 -23.61
N GLN A 502 14.80 -121.19 -23.98
CA GLN A 502 14.19 -120.80 -25.27
C GLN A 502 14.20 -119.25 -25.35
N ALA A 503 13.98 -118.54 -26.47
CA ALA A 503 13.60 -118.92 -27.84
C ALA A 503 14.31 -118.00 -28.86
N LYS A 504 13.91 -118.02 -30.14
CA LYS A 504 14.34 -117.06 -31.17
C LYS A 504 13.30 -116.95 -32.28
N ASP A 505 12.83 -115.75 -32.61
CA ASP A 505 11.99 -115.53 -33.79
C ASP A 505 12.16 -114.12 -34.40
N GLN A 506 12.08 -114.05 -35.74
CA GLN A 506 11.96 -112.89 -36.67
C GLN A 506 12.63 -111.54 -36.29
N GLN A 507 13.70 -111.09 -36.98
CA GLN A 507 13.68 -110.36 -38.27
C GLN A 507 12.79 -109.09 -38.24
N LYS A 508 13.26 -107.86 -38.49
CA LYS A 508 14.27 -107.30 -39.43
C LYS A 508 13.86 -107.43 -40.91
N ASP A 509 13.25 -106.36 -41.44
CA ASP A 509 13.71 -105.58 -42.62
C ASP A 509 12.96 -104.22 -42.61
N GLN A 510 13.64 -103.07 -42.77
CA GLN A 510 13.98 -102.38 -44.04
C GLN A 510 12.71 -102.01 -44.85
N GLN A 511 12.25 -100.75 -44.84
CA GLN A 511 12.82 -99.53 -45.47
C GLN A 511 12.42 -99.40 -46.95
N ASP A 512 11.43 -98.55 -47.21
CA ASP A 512 11.07 -97.95 -48.52
C ASP A 512 9.87 -96.97 -48.27
N GLN A 513 9.63 -95.88 -49.01
CA GLN A 513 10.43 -95.20 -50.05
C GLN A 513 10.04 -93.70 -50.14
N GLN A 514 10.96 -92.89 -50.69
CA GLN A 514 10.82 -91.64 -51.49
C GLN A 514 9.52 -90.78 -51.41
N GLN A 515 9.58 -89.49 -51.04
CA GLN A 515 10.08 -88.30 -51.77
C GLN A 515 9.11 -87.70 -52.81
N ASP A 516 8.81 -86.40 -52.69
CA ASP A 516 8.63 -85.40 -53.76
C ASP A 516 8.26 -84.01 -53.15
N GLN A 517 8.68 -82.84 -53.65
CA GLN A 517 9.72 -82.52 -54.65
C GLN A 517 10.25 -81.07 -54.48
N ALA A 518 11.26 -80.67 -55.29
CA ALA A 518 11.97 -79.38 -55.38
C ALA A 518 11.11 -78.09 -55.20
N SER A 519 11.55 -77.03 -54.50
CA SER A 519 12.73 -76.14 -54.68
C SER A 519 12.72 -75.25 -55.94
N LYS A 520 12.64 -73.91 -55.74
CA LYS A 520 13.30 -72.90 -56.60
C LYS A 520 13.38 -71.50 -55.95
N ASP A 521 14.54 -70.88 -56.13
CA ASP A 521 14.93 -69.49 -55.87
C ASP A 521 14.85 -68.69 -57.22
N PRO A 522 15.26 -67.40 -57.40
CA PRO A 522 15.88 -66.44 -56.47
C PRO A 522 15.38 -64.97 -56.55
N GLY A 523 16.01 -64.10 -55.74
CA GLY A 523 16.06 -62.63 -55.93
C GLY A 523 15.60 -61.83 -54.70
N ASP A 524 16.23 -60.77 -54.17
CA ASP A 524 17.50 -60.02 -54.30
C ASP A 524 17.20 -58.50 -54.20
N GLN A 525 17.98 -57.79 -53.38
CA GLN A 525 18.13 -56.32 -53.26
C GLN A 525 16.92 -55.35 -53.09
N GLY A 526 17.20 -54.26 -52.36
CA GLY A 526 16.48 -52.98 -52.51
C GLY A 526 15.59 -52.56 -51.33
N GLY A 527 16.16 -51.87 -50.34
CA GLY A 527 15.38 -51.21 -49.27
C GLY A 527 15.02 -49.74 -49.59
N LYS A 528 14.03 -49.18 -48.87
CA LYS A 528 13.84 -47.73 -48.73
C LYS A 528 12.91 -47.33 -47.57
N GLU A 529 13.17 -46.14 -47.04
CA GLU A 529 12.28 -45.31 -46.22
C GLU A 529 11.08 -44.76 -47.05
N PRO A 530 10.24 -43.87 -46.51
CA PRO A 530 9.36 -43.98 -45.33
C PRO A 530 7.89 -43.77 -45.78
N GLY A 531 6.95 -43.45 -44.87
CA GLY A 531 5.62 -43.00 -45.29
C GLY A 531 4.68 -42.50 -44.19
N LYS A 532 4.08 -41.32 -44.42
CA LYS A 532 2.82 -40.86 -43.84
C LYS A 532 1.75 -40.80 -44.95
N ASP A 533 0.51 -40.51 -44.51
CA ASP A 533 -0.62 -39.86 -45.20
C ASP A 533 -1.85 -40.78 -45.32
N GLN A 534 -3.08 -40.41 -44.90
CA GLN A 534 -3.91 -39.19 -45.00
C GLN A 534 -4.91 -39.22 -46.19
N GLY A 535 -6.10 -38.66 -45.95
CA GLY A 535 -7.25 -38.58 -46.87
C GLY A 535 -8.17 -39.81 -46.86
N ASP A 536 -9.47 -39.72 -47.19
CA ASP A 536 -10.39 -38.56 -47.33
C ASP A 536 -11.85 -39.10 -47.39
N ALA A 537 -12.99 -38.38 -47.37
CA ALA A 537 -13.26 -36.93 -47.41
C ALA A 537 -14.65 -36.59 -46.79
N GLY A 538 -14.87 -35.32 -46.44
CA GLY A 538 -16.21 -34.70 -46.28
C GLY A 538 -16.87 -34.78 -44.89
N ALA A 539 -17.79 -33.88 -44.52
CA ALA A 539 -18.22 -32.62 -45.15
C ALA A 539 -18.91 -31.72 -44.08
N GLN A 540 -19.34 -30.52 -44.46
CA GLN A 540 -20.11 -29.61 -43.58
C GLN A 540 -21.53 -30.15 -43.33
N ASP A 541 -22.14 -29.80 -42.17
CA ASP A 541 -23.22 -28.79 -42.16
C ASP A 541 -23.78 -28.45 -40.75
N ASP A 542 -24.44 -27.30 -40.75
CA ASP A 542 -25.20 -26.53 -39.76
C ASP A 542 -25.98 -27.19 -38.58
N ALA A 543 -25.99 -26.40 -37.50
CA ALA A 543 -27.15 -26.02 -36.65
C ALA A 543 -27.78 -26.97 -35.61
N ALA A 544 -28.44 -26.31 -34.63
CA ALA A 544 -29.52 -26.71 -33.71
C ALA A 544 -29.56 -28.17 -33.19
N GLY A 545 -29.61 -28.45 -31.89
CA GLY A 545 -30.17 -27.67 -30.78
C GLY A 545 -31.27 -28.47 -30.05
N GLY A 546 -31.33 -28.40 -28.72
CA GLY A 546 -32.24 -29.17 -27.86
C GLY A 546 -31.50 -29.67 -26.61
N LYS A 547 -31.97 -29.51 -25.36
CA LYS A 547 -33.26 -29.88 -24.72
C LYS A 547 -33.36 -31.39 -24.41
N ASP A 548 -33.84 -31.85 -23.25
CA ASP A 548 -34.39 -31.16 -22.05
C ASP A 548 -34.13 -32.01 -20.78
N GLN A 549 -33.91 -31.34 -19.63
CA GLN A 549 -34.13 -31.79 -18.22
C GLN A 549 -33.46 -30.75 -17.29
N LYS A 550 -34.12 -29.85 -16.56
CA LYS A 550 -35.53 -29.70 -16.11
C LYS A 550 -35.92 -30.60 -14.92
N GLN A 551 -35.44 -30.25 -13.72
CA GLN A 551 -36.06 -30.63 -12.45
C GLN A 551 -36.12 -29.41 -11.51
N ASP A 552 -37.34 -29.06 -11.11
CA ASP A 552 -37.76 -28.07 -10.09
C ASP A 552 -39.32 -28.17 -10.04
N PRO A 553 -40.05 -27.74 -8.98
CA PRO A 553 -39.60 -27.19 -7.71
C PRO A 553 -40.24 -27.88 -6.48
N ALA A 554 -39.93 -27.40 -5.26
CA ALA A 554 -40.72 -27.68 -4.05
C ALA A 554 -40.71 -26.50 -3.04
N GLU A 555 -41.72 -25.62 -3.12
CA GLU A 555 -42.13 -24.76 -1.98
C GLU A 555 -43.10 -25.56 -1.08
N PRO A 556 -43.25 -25.18 0.21
CA PRO A 556 -44.60 -24.76 0.61
C PRO A 556 -44.68 -23.55 1.57
N ARG A 557 -45.86 -22.94 1.58
CA ARG A 557 -46.34 -21.84 2.43
C ARG A 557 -47.71 -22.25 3.05
N PRO A 558 -48.44 -21.39 3.80
CA PRO A 558 -48.08 -20.46 4.88
C PRO A 558 -48.97 -20.65 6.15
N GLY A 559 -48.74 -19.83 7.19
CA GLY A 559 -49.70 -19.53 8.28
C GLY A 559 -48.98 -18.72 9.38
N ASP A 560 -49.25 -17.43 9.65
CA ASP A 560 -50.48 -16.68 9.94
C ASP A 560 -50.78 -16.57 11.46
N LYS A 561 -51.35 -15.41 11.86
CA LYS A 561 -51.88 -15.01 13.18
C LYS A 561 -50.90 -14.52 14.25
N GLY A 562 -50.96 -13.21 14.52
CA GLY A 562 -51.01 -12.68 15.88
C GLY A 562 -52.44 -12.82 16.47
N PRO A 563 -52.81 -12.16 17.59
CA PRO A 563 -52.26 -10.90 18.10
C PRO A 563 -51.91 -10.97 19.61
N GLU A 564 -51.65 -9.82 20.26
CA GLU A 564 -52.56 -9.20 21.26
C GLU A 564 -51.82 -8.10 22.06
N LYS A 565 -52.57 -7.24 22.77
CA LYS A 565 -52.07 -6.17 23.65
C LYS A 565 -52.08 -6.60 25.11
N ALA A 566 -51.25 -5.98 25.94
CA ALA A 566 -51.47 -5.91 27.39
C ALA A 566 -51.04 -4.54 27.94
N ASP A 567 -51.93 -3.86 28.67
CA ASP A 567 -51.70 -2.56 29.29
C ASP A 567 -51.28 -2.68 30.77
N ALA A 568 -50.31 -1.88 31.19
CA ALA A 568 -50.17 -1.36 32.56
C ALA A 568 -49.45 0.01 32.48
N LYS A 569 -49.94 1.14 33.01
CA LYS A 569 -50.41 1.49 34.37
C LYS A 569 -49.31 1.32 35.44
N VAL A 570 -49.06 2.27 36.35
CA VAL A 570 -49.73 3.58 36.60
C VAL A 570 -48.79 4.60 37.26
N GLY A 571 -49.09 5.89 37.05
CA GLY A 571 -49.03 6.91 38.12
C GLY A 571 -47.98 8.03 37.95
N THR A 572 -48.24 9.27 38.39
CA THR A 572 -49.49 9.90 38.92
C THR A 572 -49.32 11.43 38.89
N ASP A 573 -50.42 12.18 38.67
CA ASP A 573 -50.83 13.49 39.25
C ASP A 573 -49.80 14.66 39.39
N ALA A 574 -50.14 15.95 39.28
CA ALA A 574 -51.25 16.77 38.78
C ALA A 574 -50.69 18.22 38.61
N LYS A 575 -51.32 19.29 38.09
CA LYS A 575 -52.69 19.81 38.22
C LYS A 575 -52.90 21.00 37.24
N GLN A 576 -54.14 21.39 36.96
CA GLN A 576 -54.59 22.55 36.12
C GLN A 576 -55.18 23.69 37.01
N PRO A 577 -55.75 24.79 36.47
CA PRO A 577 -55.29 25.84 35.51
C PRO A 577 -55.49 27.24 36.22
N PRO A 578 -55.97 28.38 35.67
CA PRO A 578 -56.13 28.94 34.29
C PRO A 578 -55.29 30.25 34.14
N ASP A 579 -55.62 31.43 33.54
CA ASP A 579 -56.81 32.05 32.90
C ASP A 579 -56.42 33.20 31.91
N GLY A 580 -57.32 34.14 31.57
CA GLY A 580 -57.14 35.26 30.64
C GLY A 580 -56.40 36.50 31.20
N THR A 581 -56.32 37.65 30.50
CA THR A 581 -57.28 38.24 29.53
C THR A 581 -56.61 39.23 28.55
N ASP A 582 -57.34 39.62 27.49
CA ASP A 582 -57.04 40.72 26.54
C ASP A 582 -58.26 41.65 26.44
N PRO A 583 -58.11 42.99 26.41
CA PRO A 583 -58.68 43.71 25.27
C PRO A 583 -57.96 45.01 24.83
N LYS A 584 -57.72 45.12 23.52
CA LYS A 584 -58.16 46.22 22.62
C LYS A 584 -58.15 47.68 23.13
N ARG A 585 -57.52 48.58 22.35
CA ARG A 585 -58.26 49.43 21.38
C ARG A 585 -57.35 50.24 20.45
N SER A 586 -57.86 50.48 19.24
CA SER A 586 -57.34 51.43 18.25
C SER A 586 -58.16 52.73 18.22
N ALA A 587 -57.57 53.80 17.68
CA ALA A 587 -58.26 55.02 17.29
C ALA A 587 -57.62 55.62 16.02
N THR A 588 -58.43 56.20 15.13
CA THR A 588 -58.00 56.76 13.84
C THR A 588 -58.64 58.12 13.60
N SER A 589 -57.88 59.12 13.17
CA SER A 589 -58.43 60.36 12.61
C SER A 589 -57.49 61.05 11.61
N LYS A 590 -58.13 61.66 10.62
CA LYS A 590 -57.71 62.70 9.66
C LYS A 590 -58.93 63.67 9.57
N PRO A 591 -58.82 64.94 9.11
CA PRO A 591 -58.00 65.41 7.99
C PRO A 591 -57.35 66.80 8.19
N GLY A 592 -56.76 67.35 7.12
CA GLY A 592 -56.20 68.71 7.03
C GLY A 592 -55.11 68.78 5.95
N ASN A 593 -55.02 69.86 5.17
CA ASN A 593 -54.03 70.03 4.09
C ASN A 593 -53.89 71.50 3.65
N ASP A 594 -52.75 72.12 3.94
CA ASP A 594 -52.36 73.44 3.48
C ASP A 594 -50.85 73.71 3.65
N GLY A 595 -50.27 74.48 2.72
CA GLY A 595 -49.23 75.47 3.09
C GLY A 595 -47.76 75.07 3.23
N SER A 596 -47.17 74.33 2.29
CA SER A 596 -45.76 74.46 1.85
C SER A 596 -44.68 75.02 2.82
N GLY A 597 -43.81 74.15 3.37
CA GLY A 597 -42.55 74.57 3.98
C GLY A 597 -41.95 73.57 4.98
N ASP A 598 -40.62 73.49 5.03
CA ASP A 598 -39.78 72.86 6.06
C ASP A 598 -40.21 71.48 6.62
N THR A 599 -40.07 70.43 5.81
CA THR A 599 -39.99 69.04 6.28
C THR A 599 -38.56 68.56 6.57
N GLY A 600 -37.53 69.38 6.32
CA GLY A 600 -36.13 68.99 6.50
C GLY A 600 -35.67 69.11 7.95
N ASP A 601 -35.92 70.26 8.58
CA ASP A 601 -35.32 70.58 9.87
C ASP A 601 -36.04 69.87 11.03
N GLN A 602 -37.32 69.53 10.89
CA GLN A 602 -38.02 68.68 11.86
C GLN A 602 -37.43 67.26 11.92
N THR A 603 -37.19 66.63 10.76
CA THR A 603 -36.57 65.29 10.73
C THR A 603 -35.14 65.34 11.27
N LEU A 604 -34.37 66.39 10.93
CA LEU A 604 -33.01 66.58 11.45
C LEU A 604 -32.99 66.72 12.99
N ARG A 605 -33.87 67.56 13.56
CA ARG A 605 -34.00 67.72 15.02
C ARG A 605 -34.50 66.44 15.71
N GLN A 606 -35.41 65.70 15.09
CA GLN A 606 -35.94 64.45 15.64
C GLN A 606 -34.88 63.33 15.61
N MET A 607 -34.04 63.27 14.57
CA MET A 607 -32.87 62.39 14.53
C MET A 607 -31.83 62.80 15.60
N GLN A 608 -31.49 64.08 15.72
CA GLN A 608 -30.55 64.57 16.74
C GLN A 608 -31.01 64.29 18.18
N ALA A 609 -32.31 64.40 18.47
CA ALA A 609 -32.87 64.05 19.77
C ALA A 609 -32.81 62.53 20.06
N LEU A 610 -33.02 61.69 19.03
CA LEU A 610 -32.85 60.24 19.14
C LEU A 610 -31.38 59.84 19.31
N ASP A 611 -30.46 60.54 18.64
CA ASP A 611 -29.02 60.28 18.69
C ASP A 611 -28.42 60.64 20.07
N GLN A 612 -28.84 61.77 20.67
CA GLN A 612 -28.54 62.10 22.06
C GLN A 612 -29.11 61.06 23.04
N ALA A 613 -30.39 60.69 22.89
CA ALA A 613 -31.01 59.67 23.73
C ALA A 613 -30.38 58.27 23.58
N ALA A 614 -29.80 57.96 22.41
CA ALA A 614 -29.02 56.73 22.20
C ALA A 614 -27.65 56.80 22.88
N GLY A 615 -26.93 57.93 22.76
CA GLY A 615 -25.65 58.17 23.41
C GLY A 615 -25.71 58.08 24.94
N ASP A 616 -26.72 58.70 25.55
CA ASP A 616 -26.93 58.64 27.01
C ASP A 616 -27.31 57.21 27.47
N ARG A 617 -28.18 56.51 26.72
CA ARG A 617 -28.52 55.10 27.01
C ARG A 617 -27.35 54.14 26.86
N TRP A 618 -26.40 54.44 25.97
CA TRP A 618 -25.16 53.67 25.82
C TRP A 618 -24.20 53.91 26.98
N LEU A 619 -24.05 55.17 27.43
CA LEU A 619 -23.30 55.49 28.65
C LEU A 619 -23.92 54.85 29.90
N ASP A 620 -25.25 54.69 29.96
CA ASP A 620 -25.95 54.04 31.06
C ASP A 620 -25.80 52.50 31.12
N GLN A 621 -25.26 51.86 30.07
CA GLN A 621 -24.97 50.41 30.06
C GLN A 621 -23.55 50.07 30.55
N LEU A 622 -22.68 51.07 30.74
CA LEU A 622 -21.29 50.85 31.18
C LEU A 622 -21.16 50.75 32.72
N PRO A 623 -20.19 50.00 33.26
CA PRO A 623 -19.85 49.99 34.68
C PRO A 623 -19.57 51.39 35.23
N LYS A 624 -19.79 51.60 36.54
CA LYS A 624 -19.64 52.94 37.15
C LYS A 624 -18.20 53.45 37.11
N GLU A 625 -17.23 52.54 37.20
CA GLU A 625 -15.79 52.84 37.11
C GLU A 625 -15.43 53.54 35.79
N ASP A 626 -15.91 53.01 34.66
CA ASP A 626 -15.51 53.44 33.32
C ASP A 626 -16.11 54.80 32.92
N ARG A 627 -17.33 55.11 33.39
CA ARG A 627 -18.03 56.37 33.07
C ARG A 627 -17.23 57.61 33.47
N GLY A 628 -16.56 57.56 34.63
CA GLY A 628 -15.72 58.65 35.11
C GLY A 628 -14.48 58.86 34.23
N ALA A 629 -13.83 57.76 33.83
CA ALA A 629 -12.64 57.79 32.98
C ALA A 629 -12.95 58.31 31.57
N LEU A 630 -13.96 57.77 30.88
CA LEU A 630 -14.29 58.21 29.52
C LEU A 630 -14.77 59.66 29.47
N ARG A 631 -15.62 60.10 30.40
CA ARG A 631 -16.08 61.50 30.48
C ARG A 631 -14.91 62.46 30.72
N GLY A 632 -13.91 62.03 31.49
CA GLY A 632 -12.66 62.75 31.73
C GLY A 632 -11.62 62.72 30.60
N GLN A 633 -11.77 61.83 29.60
CA GLN A 633 -10.90 61.71 28.42
C GLN A 633 -11.49 62.43 27.20
N LEU A 634 -12.80 62.26 26.95
CA LEU A 634 -13.53 62.91 25.85
C LEU A 634 -13.41 64.45 25.89
N LEU A 635 -13.34 65.03 27.09
CA LEU A 635 -13.18 66.48 27.30
C LEU A 635 -11.71 66.97 27.31
N ARG A 636 -10.71 66.08 27.19
CA ARG A 636 -9.28 66.46 27.34
C ARG A 636 -8.33 65.91 26.26
N GLY A 637 -8.79 65.05 25.35
CA GLY A 637 -8.06 64.73 24.12
C GLY A 637 -6.67 64.08 24.31
N ALA A 638 -6.46 63.34 25.40
CA ALA A 638 -5.17 62.69 25.68
C ALA A 638 -4.94 61.44 24.81
N ALA A 639 -3.69 61.21 24.41
CA ALA A 639 -3.28 60.07 23.58
C ALA A 639 -3.42 58.71 24.31
N PRO A 640 -3.67 57.60 23.58
CA PRO A 640 -3.84 56.28 24.17
C PRO A 640 -2.52 55.71 24.74
N PRO A 641 -2.59 54.86 25.79
CA PRO A 641 -1.40 54.30 26.42
C PRO A 641 -0.69 53.29 25.52
N ARG A 642 0.63 53.45 25.35
CA ARG A 642 1.49 52.45 24.68
C ARG A 642 1.51 51.16 25.51
N LYS A 643 0.89 50.08 25.03
CA LYS A 643 1.06 48.75 25.60
C LYS A 643 2.51 48.29 25.38
N GLN A 644 3.19 47.87 26.44
CA GLN A 644 4.47 47.17 26.33
C GLN A 644 4.20 45.78 25.72
N VAL A 645 4.84 45.49 24.60
CA VAL A 645 4.91 44.12 24.06
C VAL A 645 6.06 43.41 24.78
N LYS A 646 5.77 42.31 25.48
CA LYS A 646 6.80 41.34 25.86
C LYS A 646 7.06 40.41 24.67
N PRO A 647 8.32 40.02 24.40
CA PRO A 647 8.63 39.08 23.33
C PRO A 647 8.06 37.70 23.63
N TRP A 648 7.76 36.99 22.54
CA TRP A 648 7.86 35.53 22.43
C TRP A 648 9.18 35.23 21.72
#